data_AF-A0A7R9G1Q7-F1
#
_entry.id   AF-A0A7R9G1Q7-F1
#
_cell.length_a   1.000
_cell.length_b   1.000
_cell.length_c   1.000
_cell.angle_alpha   90.00
_cell.angle_beta   90.00
_cell.angle_gamma   90.00
#
_symmetry.space_group_name_H-M   'P 1'
#
loop_
_entity.id
_entity.type
_entity.pdbx_description
1 polymer ?
#
loop_
_entity_poly.entity_id
_entity_poly.type
_entity_poly.pdbx_seq_one_letter_code
_entity_poly.pdbx_strand_id
1 'polypeptide(L)'
;MSLLLYKPGASVRNIQAFQVLQSVFLKSNSAVLCCTILDAISSVYHADNANYFILEGQHTLSQFAEKIHLKPQEIQEKFFQLLEFIVFQLNFVPCKELISLSILLKGQTSVKCSITCIQTLLNILRHNPIFKDVYREVGILEVFVTCLHRYAALLKEKQQAKEERKGIVGELILSTGGDDDMGTLLGMMHSAPASALTLKAHILKSLLMCLRESHRTRTVFRKVGGFVYVMSVLVSMEGCLKEVLESPWDTIPREEVFSLLHIVFNTVTVAMRFEPANAKFFHQEICMSSLCDTLRLLGCFSSEQSLDECDETLVLREESTFHNLFTGNVLQPSIPSHIPAQLAYTCIVLRLLYDVALDSYDKPNNTTVVSLKSPTHRRHHSESQKLPPDSPGGGKRTVVNSLNLTPPAPDPIVVHPGVVVAMLHLLPSIQHPVETQVTLTLQMYTAEVLKSLVRSERNQQVMCEAGLPGRLLSCGSVALEEETHPLHPPLQYMLERLAAQCLEPKDLSICLAAHCLEPKDLGYVPLQYMLKCLEAQCLKPKDLGICLAAQCLEPKDLRYVSLQYMLNCLEAQCLEPKDLRDFLRLGEPLCSLSIDEMETCYPRRPPHRKPGGPVPLTRVKTLVSMTTPRDFRAHSSTTLPPFVELDMSAEGFGCLYLPSVAPQSPSGTSVVPVGALGAVDSNVVGGIGTGDRMFPPQTGLSYSTWLCVDKFSDPRTDPHCVRLLTMVRNLHGGREDHLVCLSLVLSARDKAIIVSTQETVMPHNTGDWEPEGIGDSSARVWCPDLLHEGQWHHLVLVLNRAVLKNSSFSLYVDGQHVQTRKLHYISQNPGGGAANLTVASSVYSYIGTPPAWRRYSRLAWKQGPCHLVEEVLSPQVVATLYHLGPQYLGSLQAPQLNGTEPLPALVTEEKAIFGLNAKAVSQLTLAKIRKVYSKADNKAIAKQLGMSSHENATPIRILHNSAGHLGGPARSLGGVVIGYLGVRVFSPRPVVRMVENVGGCSVLLVLQARRPRQGNSEPDGLDSKVVALLGYMTVQKFLLRRLVVVEQLCGVNPGGALYICPI
;
A
#
# COMPACT_ATOMS: atom_id res chain seq x y z
N MET A 1 -39.78 -60.14 -19.46
CA MET A 1 -40.36 -59.42 -18.32
C MET A 1 -41.06 -60.35 -17.33
N SER A 2 -42.04 -61.15 -17.75
CA SER A 2 -42.78 -62.06 -16.85
C SER A 2 -41.92 -63.15 -16.19
N LEU A 3 -40.77 -63.50 -16.76
CA LEU A 3 -39.76 -64.40 -16.19
C LEU A 3 -38.77 -63.70 -15.24
N LEU A 4 -38.74 -62.37 -15.24
CA LEU A 4 -37.82 -61.52 -14.47
C LEU A 4 -38.50 -60.92 -13.22
N LEU A 5 -39.79 -60.61 -13.31
CA LEU A 5 -40.60 -59.96 -12.27
C LEU A 5 -41.90 -60.75 -12.05
N TYR A 6 -42.25 -61.07 -10.81
CA TYR A 6 -43.46 -61.86 -10.51
C TYR A 6 -44.77 -61.05 -10.49
N LYS A 7 -44.71 -59.72 -10.51
CA LYS A 7 -45.85 -58.78 -10.65
C LYS A 7 -45.32 -57.35 -10.83
N PRO A 8 -46.12 -56.39 -11.32
CA PRO A 8 -45.77 -54.97 -11.26
C PRO A 8 -45.50 -54.59 -9.79
N GLY A 9 -44.29 -54.11 -9.47
CA GLY A 9 -43.86 -53.80 -8.10
C GLY A 9 -43.08 -54.90 -7.36
N ALA A 10 -42.51 -55.89 -8.05
CA ALA A 10 -41.78 -57.01 -7.43
C ALA A 10 -40.25 -56.92 -7.60
N SER A 11 -39.51 -57.54 -6.66
CA SER A 11 -38.05 -57.60 -6.70
C SER A 11 -37.49 -58.67 -7.65
N VAL A 12 -36.32 -58.42 -8.24
CA VAL A 12 -35.65 -59.32 -9.20
C VAL A 12 -35.20 -60.61 -8.52
N ARG A 13 -35.56 -61.77 -9.10
CA ARG A 13 -35.12 -63.09 -8.61
C ARG A 13 -34.32 -63.94 -9.60
N ASN A 14 -34.40 -63.64 -10.89
CA ASN A 14 -33.69 -64.39 -11.94
C ASN A 14 -32.56 -63.55 -12.55
N ILE A 15 -31.39 -63.58 -11.91
CA ILE A 15 -30.20 -62.83 -12.35
C ILE A 15 -29.70 -63.36 -13.70
N GLN A 16 -29.81 -64.65 -13.98
CA GLN A 16 -29.37 -65.25 -15.25
C GLN A 16 -30.20 -64.72 -16.43
N ALA A 17 -31.53 -64.59 -16.28
CA ALA A 17 -32.38 -63.97 -17.29
C ALA A 17 -32.02 -62.48 -17.53
N PHE A 18 -31.57 -61.79 -16.49
CA PHE A 18 -31.09 -60.40 -16.60
C PHE A 18 -29.74 -60.32 -17.32
N GLN A 19 -28.81 -61.25 -17.05
CA GLN A 19 -27.54 -61.37 -17.77
C GLN A 19 -27.73 -61.62 -19.27
N VAL A 20 -28.79 -62.34 -19.67
CA VAL A 20 -29.14 -62.49 -21.09
C VAL A 20 -29.42 -61.13 -21.71
N LEU A 21 -30.25 -60.28 -21.09
CA LEU A 21 -30.53 -58.92 -21.58
C LEU A 21 -29.26 -58.08 -21.72
N GLN A 22 -28.37 -58.15 -20.72
CA GLN A 22 -27.07 -57.46 -20.74
C GLN A 22 -26.19 -57.94 -21.90
N SER A 23 -26.07 -59.26 -22.10
CA SER A 23 -25.26 -59.84 -23.17
C SER A 23 -25.79 -59.49 -24.57
N VAL A 24 -27.12 -59.45 -24.73
CA VAL A 24 -27.78 -59.12 -26.00
C VAL A 24 -27.58 -57.63 -26.32
N PHE A 25 -27.70 -56.73 -25.33
CA PHE A 25 -27.41 -55.30 -25.54
C PHE A 25 -25.96 -55.07 -26.00
N LEU A 26 -25.00 -55.74 -25.37
CA LEU A 26 -23.57 -55.59 -25.70
C LEU A 26 -23.21 -56.13 -27.10
N LYS A 27 -23.94 -57.13 -27.61
CA LYS A 27 -23.69 -57.78 -28.92
C LYS A 27 -24.57 -57.25 -30.07
N SER A 28 -25.74 -56.69 -29.78
CA SER A 28 -26.71 -56.26 -30.78
C SER A 28 -26.34 -54.93 -31.43
N ASN A 29 -26.49 -54.81 -32.75
CA ASN A 29 -26.39 -53.54 -33.48
C ASN A 29 -27.76 -52.96 -33.86
N SER A 30 -28.86 -53.65 -33.53
CA SER A 30 -30.21 -53.18 -33.83
C SER A 30 -30.65 -52.11 -32.83
N ALA A 31 -30.95 -50.90 -33.34
CA ALA A 31 -31.43 -49.77 -32.54
C ALA A 31 -32.73 -50.12 -31.80
N VAL A 32 -33.69 -50.74 -32.51
CA VAL A 32 -34.98 -51.16 -31.96
C VAL A 32 -34.78 -52.15 -30.81
N LEU A 33 -33.93 -53.16 -31.00
CA LEU A 33 -33.67 -54.15 -29.96
C LEU A 33 -32.95 -53.54 -28.74
N CYS A 34 -31.96 -52.68 -28.95
CA CYS A 34 -31.27 -51.99 -27.85
C CYS A 34 -32.21 -51.07 -27.07
N CYS A 35 -33.14 -50.40 -27.76
CA CYS A 35 -34.15 -49.53 -27.16
C CYS A 35 -35.09 -50.33 -26.26
N THR A 36 -35.65 -51.42 -26.78
CA THR A 36 -36.52 -52.33 -26.01
C THR A 36 -35.81 -52.91 -24.79
N ILE A 37 -34.51 -53.22 -24.89
CA ILE A 37 -33.73 -53.74 -23.77
C ILE A 37 -33.50 -52.65 -22.70
N LEU A 38 -33.13 -51.43 -23.09
CA LEU A 38 -32.99 -50.32 -22.13
C LEU A 38 -34.32 -49.96 -21.46
N ASP A 39 -35.42 -49.96 -22.21
CA ASP A 39 -36.76 -49.72 -21.65
C ASP A 39 -37.16 -50.84 -20.68
N ALA A 40 -36.78 -52.09 -20.98
CA ALA A 40 -36.97 -53.21 -20.08
C ALA A 40 -36.13 -53.05 -18.80
N ILE A 41 -34.84 -52.71 -18.91
CA ILE A 41 -33.98 -52.49 -17.73
C ILE A 41 -34.48 -51.30 -16.90
N SER A 42 -34.86 -50.21 -17.56
CA SER A 42 -35.46 -49.03 -16.91
C SER A 42 -36.73 -49.41 -16.15
N SER A 43 -37.64 -50.17 -16.78
CA SER A 43 -38.85 -50.66 -16.11
C SER A 43 -38.55 -51.58 -14.91
N VAL A 44 -37.47 -52.39 -14.96
CA VAL A 44 -37.03 -53.19 -13.81
C VAL A 44 -36.56 -52.30 -12.66
N TYR A 45 -35.78 -51.25 -12.93
CA TYR A 45 -35.30 -50.31 -11.90
C TYR A 45 -36.42 -49.45 -11.32
N HIS A 46 -37.41 -49.06 -12.14
CA HIS A 46 -38.58 -48.29 -11.65
C HIS A 46 -39.60 -49.17 -10.91
N ALA A 47 -39.55 -50.50 -11.06
CA ALA A 47 -40.50 -51.40 -10.40
C ALA A 47 -40.27 -51.48 -8.88
N ASP A 48 -39.02 -51.42 -8.42
CA ASP A 48 -38.65 -51.42 -7.00
C ASP A 48 -37.22 -50.84 -6.86
N ASN A 49 -37.02 -49.90 -5.93
CA ASN A 49 -35.73 -49.31 -5.64
C ASN A 49 -34.67 -50.37 -5.24
N ALA A 50 -35.09 -51.48 -4.64
CA ALA A 50 -34.21 -52.60 -4.30
C ALA A 50 -33.62 -53.31 -5.52
N ASN A 51 -34.26 -53.23 -6.69
CA ASN A 51 -33.83 -53.94 -7.89
C ASN A 51 -32.48 -53.47 -8.42
N TYR A 52 -32.18 -52.18 -8.29
CA TYR A 52 -30.87 -51.66 -8.65
C TYR A 52 -29.77 -52.30 -7.78
N PHE A 53 -29.97 -52.36 -6.45
CA PHE A 53 -29.00 -52.93 -5.51
C PHE A 53 -28.84 -54.45 -5.65
N ILE A 54 -29.92 -55.18 -5.94
CA ILE A 54 -29.84 -56.63 -6.23
C ILE A 54 -28.99 -56.89 -7.48
N LEU A 55 -29.03 -55.99 -8.45
CA LEU A 55 -28.34 -56.10 -9.74
C LEU A 55 -26.98 -55.39 -9.77
N GLU A 56 -26.61 -54.66 -8.71
CA GLU A 56 -25.36 -53.90 -8.62
C GLU A 56 -24.14 -54.80 -8.90
N GLY A 57 -24.16 -56.04 -8.40
CA GLY A 57 -23.11 -57.05 -8.62
C GLY A 57 -22.91 -57.48 -10.07
N GLN A 58 -23.80 -57.10 -11.00
CA GLN A 58 -23.69 -57.40 -12.43
C GLN A 58 -23.02 -56.28 -13.25
N HIS A 59 -22.77 -55.10 -12.63
CA HIS A 59 -22.08 -53.95 -13.22
C HIS A 59 -22.65 -53.53 -14.59
N THR A 60 -23.96 -53.63 -14.75
CA THR A 60 -24.64 -53.54 -16.05
C THR A 60 -24.44 -52.20 -16.74
N LEU A 61 -24.68 -51.10 -16.04
CA LEU A 61 -24.51 -49.76 -16.62
C LEU A 61 -23.04 -49.40 -16.84
N SER A 62 -22.14 -49.87 -15.98
CA SER A 62 -20.69 -49.71 -16.14
C SER A 62 -20.19 -50.40 -17.42
N GLN A 63 -20.62 -51.64 -17.68
CA GLN A 63 -20.30 -52.35 -18.92
C GLN A 63 -20.96 -51.73 -20.16
N PHE A 64 -22.16 -51.17 -20.01
CA PHE A 64 -22.82 -50.46 -21.10
C PHE A 64 -22.08 -49.17 -21.47
N ALA A 65 -21.59 -48.43 -20.47
CA ALA A 65 -20.82 -47.20 -20.67
C ALA A 65 -19.58 -47.41 -21.54
N GLU A 66 -18.90 -48.56 -21.44
CA GLU A 66 -17.72 -48.87 -22.26
C GLU A 66 -18.04 -48.93 -23.77
N LYS A 67 -19.24 -49.39 -24.15
CA LYS A 67 -19.64 -49.58 -25.56
C LYS A 67 -20.72 -48.60 -26.03
N ILE A 68 -21.14 -47.65 -25.21
CA ILE A 68 -22.26 -46.75 -25.52
C ILE A 68 -21.97 -45.85 -26.73
N HIS A 69 -20.71 -45.49 -26.95
CA HIS A 69 -20.27 -44.70 -28.10
C HIS A 69 -20.48 -45.38 -29.46
N LEU A 70 -20.62 -46.72 -29.49
CA LEU A 70 -20.90 -47.49 -30.69
C LEU A 70 -22.41 -47.59 -31.00
N LYS A 71 -23.28 -47.13 -30.09
CA LYS A 71 -24.74 -47.19 -30.24
C LYS A 71 -25.31 -45.91 -30.86
N PRO A 72 -26.50 -45.97 -31.50
CA PRO A 72 -27.19 -44.78 -32.03
C PRO A 72 -27.52 -43.73 -30.96
N GLN A 73 -27.69 -42.48 -31.37
CA GLN A 73 -27.91 -41.34 -30.46
C GLN A 73 -29.09 -41.52 -29.51
N GLU A 74 -30.23 -42.03 -29.99
CA GLU A 74 -31.42 -42.29 -29.18
C GLU A 74 -31.13 -43.26 -28.00
N ILE A 75 -30.23 -44.21 -28.20
CA ILE A 75 -29.81 -45.17 -27.19
C ILE A 75 -28.85 -44.54 -26.17
N GLN A 76 -27.97 -43.65 -26.64
CA GLN A 76 -27.06 -42.89 -25.78
C GLN A 76 -27.86 -42.00 -24.80
N GLU A 77 -28.87 -41.27 -25.32
CA GLU A 77 -29.71 -40.39 -24.51
C GLU A 77 -30.49 -41.17 -23.45
N LYS A 78 -31.12 -42.30 -23.81
CA LYS A 78 -31.81 -43.17 -22.85
C LYS A 78 -30.89 -43.75 -21.78
N PHE A 79 -29.66 -44.11 -22.14
CA PHE A 79 -28.67 -44.59 -21.18
C PHE A 79 -28.33 -43.52 -20.13
N PHE A 80 -28.07 -42.28 -20.57
CA PHE A 80 -27.74 -41.18 -19.67
C PHE A 80 -28.93 -40.77 -18.78
N GLN A 81 -30.16 -40.79 -19.30
CA GLN A 81 -31.37 -40.59 -18.49
C GLN A 81 -31.52 -41.65 -17.39
N LEU A 82 -31.19 -42.91 -17.70
CA LEU A 82 -31.22 -43.99 -16.72
C LEU A 82 -30.15 -43.80 -15.61
N LEU A 83 -29.00 -43.21 -15.96
CA LEU A 83 -27.98 -42.83 -14.98
C LEU A 83 -28.43 -41.67 -14.09
N GLU A 84 -29.08 -40.65 -14.68
CA GLU A 84 -29.67 -39.54 -13.91
C GLU A 84 -30.74 -40.05 -12.93
N PHE A 85 -31.56 -41.03 -13.33
CA PHE A 85 -32.54 -41.66 -12.44
C PHE A 85 -31.90 -42.26 -11.18
N ILE A 86 -30.76 -42.94 -11.30
CA ILE A 86 -30.06 -43.54 -10.15
C ILE A 86 -29.60 -42.45 -9.17
N VAL A 87 -29.12 -41.32 -9.70
CA VAL A 87 -28.65 -40.22 -8.87
C VAL A 87 -29.80 -39.42 -8.26
N PHE A 88 -30.79 -39.01 -9.06
CA PHE A 88 -31.84 -38.07 -8.66
C PHE A 88 -33.02 -38.72 -7.94
N GLN A 89 -33.36 -39.97 -8.29
CA GLN A 89 -34.53 -40.63 -7.71
C GLN A 89 -34.14 -41.70 -6.67
N LEU A 90 -33.08 -42.47 -6.93
CA LEU A 90 -32.59 -43.46 -5.96
C LEU A 90 -31.62 -42.87 -4.92
N ASN A 91 -31.17 -41.62 -5.08
CA ASN A 91 -30.20 -40.94 -4.20
C ASN A 91 -28.92 -41.76 -3.96
N PHE A 92 -28.48 -42.50 -4.99
CA PHE A 92 -27.29 -43.35 -4.91
C PHE A 92 -26.11 -42.73 -5.66
N VAL A 93 -24.89 -43.04 -5.22
CA VAL A 93 -23.63 -42.57 -5.84
C VAL A 93 -23.03 -43.70 -6.71
N PRO A 94 -23.22 -43.68 -8.04
CA PRO A 94 -22.82 -44.77 -8.91
C PRO A 94 -21.32 -44.70 -9.29
N CYS A 95 -20.43 -44.99 -8.34
CA CYS A 95 -18.97 -44.83 -8.54
C CYS A 95 -18.42 -45.66 -9.70
N LYS A 96 -18.89 -46.90 -9.91
CA LYS A 96 -18.39 -47.78 -10.99
C LYS A 96 -18.77 -47.26 -12.38
N GLU A 97 -19.99 -46.77 -12.52
CA GLU A 97 -20.48 -46.14 -13.73
C GLU A 97 -19.73 -44.83 -14.01
N LEU A 98 -19.48 -44.02 -12.98
CA LEU A 98 -18.68 -42.80 -13.09
C LEU A 98 -17.23 -43.07 -13.52
N ILE A 99 -16.60 -44.14 -13.02
CA ILE A 99 -15.27 -44.60 -13.48
C ILE A 99 -15.34 -45.00 -14.96
N SER A 100 -16.33 -45.78 -15.37
CA SER A 100 -16.48 -46.18 -16.78
C SER A 100 -16.73 -44.99 -17.70
N LEU A 101 -17.48 -43.97 -17.26
CA LEU A 101 -17.64 -42.71 -17.99
C LEU A 101 -16.36 -41.89 -18.08
N SER A 102 -15.53 -41.89 -17.02
CA SER A 102 -14.23 -41.22 -17.05
C SER A 102 -13.30 -41.86 -18.08
N ILE A 103 -13.27 -43.19 -18.14
CA ILE A 103 -12.52 -43.96 -19.15
C ILE A 103 -13.07 -43.69 -20.56
N LEU A 104 -14.39 -43.68 -20.74
CA LEU A 104 -15.05 -43.38 -22.02
C LEU A 104 -14.62 -42.02 -22.57
N LEU A 105 -14.63 -40.99 -21.72
CA LEU A 105 -14.22 -39.65 -22.07
C LEU A 105 -12.70 -39.58 -22.37
N LYS A 106 -11.86 -40.33 -21.64
CA LYS A 106 -10.41 -40.47 -21.92
C LYS A 106 -10.12 -41.20 -23.25
N GLY A 107 -10.95 -42.17 -23.64
CA GLY A 107 -10.77 -42.98 -24.86
C GLY A 107 -11.04 -42.25 -26.18
N GLN A 108 -11.59 -41.03 -26.12
CA GLN A 108 -11.78 -40.11 -27.25
C GLN A 108 -12.54 -40.67 -28.48
N THR A 109 -13.44 -41.62 -28.28
CA THR A 109 -14.05 -42.38 -29.39
C THR A 109 -15.16 -41.64 -30.15
N SER A 110 -15.94 -40.76 -29.50
CA SER A 110 -17.04 -40.02 -30.15
C SER A 110 -17.32 -38.65 -29.52
N VAL A 111 -17.32 -37.58 -30.34
CA VAL A 111 -17.57 -36.20 -29.91
C VAL A 111 -19.00 -35.98 -29.44
N LYS A 112 -20.00 -36.47 -30.20
CA LYS A 112 -21.42 -36.29 -29.86
C LYS A 112 -21.78 -36.98 -28.53
N CYS A 113 -21.35 -38.23 -28.36
CA CYS A 113 -21.57 -38.99 -27.11
C CYS A 113 -20.91 -38.32 -25.90
N SER A 114 -19.69 -37.80 -26.08
CA SER A 114 -18.97 -37.09 -25.01
C SER A 114 -19.66 -35.79 -24.59
N ILE A 115 -20.33 -35.07 -25.50
CA ILE A 115 -21.11 -33.87 -25.15
C ILE A 115 -22.29 -34.23 -24.26
N THR A 116 -23.06 -35.27 -24.62
CA THR A 116 -24.19 -35.77 -23.83
C THR A 116 -23.72 -36.30 -22.46
N CYS A 117 -22.60 -37.02 -22.44
CA CYS A 117 -21.95 -37.48 -21.20
C CYS A 117 -21.60 -36.32 -20.28
N ILE A 118 -20.93 -35.28 -20.82
CA ILE A 118 -20.58 -34.09 -20.05
C ILE A 118 -21.85 -33.42 -19.52
N GLN A 119 -22.87 -33.17 -20.35
CA GLN A 119 -24.14 -32.58 -19.89
C GLN A 119 -24.77 -33.34 -18.72
N THR A 120 -24.74 -34.67 -18.77
CA THR A 120 -25.25 -35.54 -17.71
C THR A 120 -24.46 -35.38 -16.41
N LEU A 121 -23.13 -35.41 -16.50
CA LEU A 121 -22.26 -35.17 -15.33
C LEU A 121 -22.46 -33.75 -14.75
N LEU A 122 -22.77 -32.76 -15.59
CA LEU A 122 -23.10 -31.40 -15.13
C LEU A 122 -24.41 -31.35 -14.36
N ASN A 123 -25.44 -32.05 -14.82
CA ASN A 123 -26.72 -32.13 -14.12
C ASN A 123 -26.55 -32.82 -12.76
N ILE A 124 -25.74 -33.89 -12.70
CA ILE A 124 -25.41 -34.59 -11.45
C ILE A 124 -24.70 -33.66 -10.46
N LEU A 125 -23.70 -32.91 -10.91
CA LEU A 125 -22.95 -31.99 -10.06
C LEU A 125 -23.84 -30.88 -9.46
N ARG A 126 -24.81 -30.38 -10.24
CA ARG A 126 -25.78 -29.36 -9.80
C ARG A 126 -26.79 -29.88 -8.78
N HIS A 127 -27.04 -31.18 -8.76
CA HIS A 127 -28.04 -31.78 -7.90
C HIS A 127 -27.59 -31.89 -6.44
N ASN A 128 -26.35 -32.32 -6.19
CA ASN A 128 -25.84 -32.49 -4.83
C ASN A 128 -24.32 -32.19 -4.72
N PRO A 129 -23.89 -31.38 -3.74
CA PRO A 129 -22.48 -31.02 -3.57
C PRO A 129 -21.56 -32.22 -3.26
N ILE A 130 -22.06 -33.36 -2.77
CA ILE A 130 -21.25 -34.56 -2.51
C ILE A 130 -20.54 -35.08 -3.76
N PHE A 131 -21.13 -34.87 -4.94
CA PHE A 131 -20.53 -35.30 -6.21
C PHE A 131 -19.24 -34.55 -6.56
N LYS A 132 -18.94 -33.43 -5.90
CA LYS A 132 -17.65 -32.74 -6.02
C LYS A 132 -16.50 -33.63 -5.52
N ASP A 133 -16.67 -34.23 -4.34
CA ASP A 133 -15.68 -35.10 -3.73
C ASP A 133 -15.61 -36.44 -4.49
N VAL A 134 -16.76 -37.00 -4.87
CA VAL A 134 -16.83 -38.24 -5.67
C VAL A 134 -16.12 -38.07 -7.02
N TYR A 135 -16.30 -36.94 -7.71
CA TYR A 135 -15.64 -36.71 -9.00
C TYR A 135 -14.12 -36.57 -8.85
N ARG A 136 -13.64 -36.09 -7.70
CA ARG A 136 -12.21 -36.05 -7.38
C ARG A 136 -11.66 -37.46 -7.16
N GLU A 137 -12.33 -38.26 -6.34
CA GLU A 137 -11.94 -39.65 -6.05
C GLU A 137 -11.94 -40.54 -7.30
N VAL A 138 -12.91 -40.33 -8.20
CA VAL A 138 -13.08 -41.12 -9.43
C VAL A 138 -12.21 -40.58 -10.59
N GLY A 139 -11.52 -39.45 -10.41
CA GLY A 139 -10.63 -38.86 -11.42
C GLY A 139 -11.35 -38.22 -12.62
N ILE A 140 -12.65 -37.91 -12.50
CA ILE A 140 -13.43 -37.22 -13.54
C ILE A 140 -12.91 -35.79 -13.76
N LEU A 141 -12.32 -35.17 -12.73
CA LEU A 141 -11.79 -33.82 -12.81
C LEU A 141 -10.70 -33.69 -13.89
N GLU A 142 -9.70 -34.57 -13.87
CA GLU A 142 -8.62 -34.63 -14.88
C GLU A 142 -9.19 -34.76 -16.30
N VAL A 143 -10.26 -35.56 -16.42
CA VAL A 143 -10.96 -35.82 -17.68
C VAL A 143 -11.72 -34.61 -18.19
N PHE A 144 -12.37 -33.84 -17.31
CA PHE A 144 -13.04 -32.60 -17.71
C PHE A 144 -12.06 -31.59 -18.27
N VAL A 145 -10.89 -31.43 -17.66
CA VAL A 145 -9.89 -30.48 -18.16
C VAL A 145 -9.30 -30.96 -19.49
N THR A 146 -9.04 -32.25 -19.65
CA THR A 146 -8.62 -32.85 -20.92
C THR A 146 -9.69 -32.64 -22.01
N CYS A 147 -10.97 -32.80 -21.66
CA CYS A 147 -12.08 -32.52 -22.57
C CYS A 147 -12.18 -31.04 -22.92
N LEU A 148 -11.96 -30.12 -21.99
CA LEU A 148 -11.93 -28.69 -22.25
C LEU A 148 -10.82 -28.31 -23.24
N HIS A 149 -9.63 -28.91 -23.14
CA HIS A 149 -8.56 -28.72 -24.13
C HIS A 149 -8.99 -29.15 -25.53
N ARG A 150 -9.62 -30.33 -25.64
CA ARG A 150 -10.11 -30.89 -26.91
C ARG A 150 -11.26 -30.07 -27.52
N TYR A 151 -12.23 -29.66 -26.71
CA TYR A 151 -13.41 -28.94 -27.20
C TYR A 151 -13.18 -27.45 -27.42
N ALA A 152 -12.18 -26.84 -26.77
CA ALA A 152 -11.76 -25.47 -27.08
C ALA A 152 -11.28 -25.33 -28.54
N ALA A 153 -10.65 -26.36 -29.10
CA ALA A 153 -10.24 -26.38 -30.52
C ALA A 153 -11.44 -26.44 -31.49
N LEU A 154 -12.52 -27.15 -31.11
CA LEU A 154 -13.75 -27.28 -31.92
C LEU A 154 -14.71 -26.08 -31.76
N LEU A 155 -14.60 -25.33 -30.65
CA LEU A 155 -15.46 -24.18 -30.37
C LEU A 155 -15.15 -22.95 -31.24
N LYS A 156 -14.04 -22.94 -32.02
CA LYS A 156 -13.77 -21.90 -33.02
C LYS A 156 -14.84 -21.82 -34.13
N GLU A 157 -15.66 -22.84 -34.33
CA GLU A 157 -16.68 -22.85 -35.40
C GLU A 157 -18.11 -22.45 -34.96
N LYS A 158 -18.43 -22.36 -33.66
CA LYS A 158 -19.80 -22.03 -33.20
C LYS A 158 -19.81 -21.11 -31.99
N GLN A 159 -19.44 -19.86 -32.21
CA GLN A 159 -19.50 -18.78 -31.23
C GLN A 159 -20.94 -18.25 -31.06
N GLN A 160 -21.91 -19.09 -30.65
CA GLN A 160 -23.28 -18.65 -30.38
C GLN A 160 -24.02 -19.57 -29.38
N ALA A 161 -23.43 -19.82 -28.21
CA ALA A 161 -24.11 -20.40 -27.06
C ALA A 161 -23.35 -20.02 -25.78
N LYS A 162 -23.46 -18.76 -25.35
CA LYS A 162 -22.63 -18.20 -24.28
C LYS A 162 -23.51 -17.67 -23.16
N GLU A 163 -23.86 -18.55 -22.21
CA GLU A 163 -24.07 -18.15 -20.79
C GLU A 163 -24.11 -19.30 -19.77
N GLU A 164 -24.44 -20.56 -20.12
CA GLU A 164 -24.72 -21.59 -19.10
C GLU A 164 -23.55 -22.48 -18.61
N ARG A 165 -22.30 -22.28 -19.06
CA ARG A 165 -21.17 -23.20 -18.77
C ARG A 165 -20.05 -22.66 -17.86
N LYS A 166 -20.24 -21.51 -17.21
CA LYS A 166 -19.20 -20.87 -16.38
C LYS A 166 -19.08 -21.36 -14.92
N GLY A 167 -19.92 -22.28 -14.45
CA GLY A 167 -19.99 -22.63 -13.01
C GLY A 167 -19.03 -23.72 -12.52
N ILE A 168 -18.54 -24.62 -13.36
CA ILE A 168 -18.08 -25.95 -12.89
C ILE A 168 -16.69 -25.91 -12.27
N VAL A 169 -15.71 -25.37 -13.01
CA VAL A 169 -14.33 -25.21 -12.51
C VAL A 169 -14.33 -24.30 -11.28
N GLY A 170 -15.23 -23.30 -11.25
CA GLY A 170 -15.39 -22.42 -10.11
C GLY A 170 -15.96 -23.11 -8.86
N GLU A 171 -17.05 -23.86 -9.02
CA GLU A 171 -17.69 -24.61 -7.96
C GLU A 171 -16.80 -25.71 -7.35
N LEU A 172 -15.83 -26.22 -8.12
CA LEU A 172 -14.88 -27.25 -7.71
C LEU A 172 -13.70 -26.65 -6.92
N ILE A 173 -13.15 -25.51 -7.36
CA ILE A 173 -12.14 -24.75 -6.62
C ILE A 173 -12.68 -24.27 -5.26
N LEU A 174 -13.98 -23.99 -5.18
CA LEU A 174 -14.64 -23.54 -3.94
C LEU A 174 -15.04 -24.69 -3.00
N SER A 175 -14.76 -25.96 -3.35
CA SER A 175 -15.09 -27.14 -2.54
C SER A 175 -14.04 -27.47 -1.47
N THR A 176 -14.39 -28.32 -0.50
CA THR A 176 -13.43 -28.88 0.47
C THR A 176 -12.39 -29.73 -0.26
N GLY A 177 -11.14 -29.25 -0.33
CA GLY A 177 -10.02 -29.88 -1.05
C GLY A 177 -9.66 -29.23 -2.40
N GLY A 178 -10.26 -28.09 -2.75
CA GLY A 178 -9.95 -27.35 -3.99
C GLY A 178 -8.53 -26.77 -4.10
N ASP A 179 -7.69 -26.91 -3.06
CA ASP A 179 -6.30 -26.43 -3.05
C ASP A 179 -5.43 -27.22 -4.04
N ASP A 180 -5.54 -28.55 -4.04
CA ASP A 180 -4.82 -29.45 -4.96
C ASP A 180 -5.36 -29.34 -6.39
N ASP A 181 -6.66 -29.13 -6.53
CA ASP A 181 -7.33 -28.94 -7.82
C ASP A 181 -6.86 -27.64 -8.50
N MET A 182 -6.73 -26.55 -7.73
CA MET A 182 -6.19 -25.29 -8.24
C MET A 182 -4.75 -25.45 -8.72
N GLY A 183 -3.90 -26.14 -7.92
CA GLY A 183 -2.53 -26.45 -8.31
C GLY A 183 -2.46 -27.25 -9.61
N THR A 184 -3.31 -28.27 -9.75
CA THR A 184 -3.40 -29.09 -10.96
C THR A 184 -3.83 -28.26 -12.18
N LEU A 185 -4.85 -27.42 -12.06
CA LEU A 185 -5.31 -26.55 -13.15
C LEU A 185 -4.22 -25.56 -13.62
N LEU A 186 -3.46 -25.01 -12.68
CA LEU A 186 -2.37 -24.09 -12.97
C LEU A 186 -1.18 -24.81 -13.62
N GLY A 187 -0.83 -26.00 -13.13
CA GLY A 187 0.19 -26.86 -13.75
C GLY A 187 -0.18 -27.24 -15.19
N MET A 188 -1.45 -27.61 -15.43
CA MET A 188 -1.95 -27.88 -16.78
C MET A 188 -1.88 -26.66 -17.70
N MET A 189 -2.21 -25.48 -17.19
CA MET A 189 -2.08 -24.23 -17.95
C MET A 189 -0.62 -23.97 -18.38
N HIS A 190 0.32 -24.28 -17.50
CA HIS A 190 1.76 -24.13 -17.76
C HIS A 190 2.28 -25.16 -18.78
N SER A 191 1.83 -26.41 -18.71
CA SER A 191 2.22 -27.46 -19.67
C SER A 191 1.56 -27.31 -21.05
N ALA A 192 0.54 -26.46 -21.18
CA ALA A 192 -0.13 -26.23 -22.45
C ALA A 192 0.76 -25.44 -23.43
N PRO A 193 0.73 -25.77 -24.74
CA PRO A 193 1.56 -25.11 -25.74
C PRO A 193 1.28 -23.60 -25.82
N ALA A 194 2.27 -22.83 -26.29
CA ALA A 194 2.18 -21.36 -26.42
C ALA A 194 0.95 -20.90 -27.21
N SER A 195 0.60 -21.62 -28.28
CA SER A 195 -0.53 -21.33 -29.18
C SER A 195 -1.92 -21.61 -28.57
N ALA A 196 -2.02 -22.31 -27.43
CA ALA A 196 -3.29 -22.66 -26.79
C ALA A 196 -3.89 -21.48 -25.98
N LEU A 197 -3.94 -20.27 -26.57
CA LEU A 197 -4.41 -19.05 -25.90
C LEU A 197 -5.83 -19.18 -25.37
N THR A 198 -6.70 -19.83 -26.13
CA THR A 198 -8.09 -20.06 -25.74
C THR A 198 -8.19 -20.89 -24.46
N LEU A 199 -7.40 -21.95 -24.30
CA LEU A 199 -7.39 -22.77 -23.08
C LEU A 199 -6.91 -21.95 -21.88
N LYS A 200 -5.76 -21.26 -22.02
CA LYS A 200 -5.19 -20.41 -20.97
C LYS A 200 -6.19 -19.34 -20.53
N ALA A 201 -6.88 -18.71 -21.47
CA ALA A 201 -7.92 -17.73 -21.20
C ALA A 201 -9.12 -18.32 -20.42
N HIS A 202 -9.57 -19.54 -20.73
CA HIS A 202 -10.68 -20.19 -20.02
C HIS A 202 -10.30 -20.57 -18.59
N ILE A 203 -9.09 -21.11 -18.38
CA ILE A 203 -8.59 -21.45 -17.04
C ILE A 203 -8.49 -20.19 -16.18
N LEU A 204 -7.83 -19.14 -16.68
CA LEU A 204 -7.69 -17.88 -15.95
C LEU A 204 -9.02 -17.19 -15.68
N LYS A 205 -9.96 -17.18 -16.64
CA LYS A 205 -11.32 -16.64 -16.42
C LYS A 205 -12.07 -17.39 -15.32
N SER A 206 -11.92 -18.71 -15.26
CA SER A 206 -12.55 -19.53 -14.21
C SER A 206 -11.92 -19.22 -12.85
N LEU A 207 -10.59 -19.17 -12.79
CA LEU A 207 -9.85 -18.81 -11.59
C LEU A 207 -10.19 -17.39 -11.09
N LEU A 208 -10.30 -16.43 -12.01
CA LEU A 208 -10.67 -15.05 -11.73
C LEU A 208 -12.02 -14.96 -11.01
N MET A 209 -13.01 -15.77 -11.42
CA MET A 209 -14.31 -15.82 -10.72
C MET A 209 -14.15 -16.32 -9.28
N CYS A 210 -13.36 -17.38 -9.06
CA CYS A 210 -13.14 -17.91 -7.71
C CYS A 210 -12.41 -16.91 -6.79
N LEU A 211 -11.42 -16.20 -7.33
CA LEU A 211 -10.64 -15.22 -6.58
C LEU A 211 -11.50 -14.03 -6.12
N ARG A 212 -12.53 -13.67 -6.90
CA ARG A 212 -13.49 -12.60 -6.55
C ARG A 212 -14.35 -12.96 -5.36
N GLU A 213 -14.77 -14.22 -5.26
CA GLU A 213 -15.77 -14.63 -4.27
C GLU A 213 -15.17 -14.96 -2.89
N SER A 214 -13.89 -15.35 -2.83
CA SER A 214 -13.33 -15.96 -1.62
C SER A 214 -11.92 -15.48 -1.29
N HIS A 215 -11.77 -14.94 -0.07
CA HIS A 215 -10.48 -14.62 0.55
C HIS A 215 -9.61 -15.87 0.74
N ARG A 216 -10.24 -17.01 1.10
CA ARG A 216 -9.56 -18.30 1.21
C ARG A 216 -8.92 -18.68 -0.12
N THR A 217 -9.64 -18.55 -1.22
CA THR A 217 -9.15 -18.87 -2.57
C THR A 217 -7.94 -18.02 -2.96
N ARG A 218 -7.94 -16.72 -2.63
CA ARG A 218 -6.77 -15.83 -2.83
C ARG A 218 -5.56 -16.28 -2.01
N THR A 219 -5.76 -16.77 -0.79
CA THR A 219 -4.68 -17.32 0.04
C THR A 219 -4.11 -18.63 -0.55
N VAL A 220 -4.99 -19.53 -0.98
CA VAL A 220 -4.61 -20.80 -1.63
C VAL A 220 -3.83 -20.54 -2.90
N PHE A 221 -4.30 -19.61 -3.75
CA PHE A 221 -3.62 -19.19 -4.98
C PHE A 221 -2.17 -18.79 -4.72
N ARG A 222 -1.88 -18.03 -3.65
CA ARG A 222 -0.50 -17.71 -3.26
C ARG A 222 0.29 -18.95 -2.83
N LYS A 223 -0.30 -19.82 -2.00
CA LYS A 223 0.36 -21.03 -1.46
C LYS A 223 0.76 -22.03 -2.55
N VAL A 224 -0.08 -22.20 -3.58
CA VAL A 224 0.20 -23.12 -4.70
C VAL A 224 1.14 -22.50 -5.75
N GLY A 225 1.68 -21.29 -5.53
CA GLY A 225 2.55 -20.62 -6.50
C GLY A 225 1.80 -19.98 -7.68
N GLY A 226 0.52 -19.66 -7.52
CA GLY A 226 -0.34 -19.15 -8.58
C GLY A 226 0.18 -17.90 -9.29
N PHE A 227 0.84 -16.98 -8.59
CA PHE A 227 1.49 -15.84 -9.24
C PHE A 227 2.57 -16.27 -10.24
N VAL A 228 3.40 -17.25 -9.87
CA VAL A 228 4.45 -17.78 -10.76
C VAL A 228 3.84 -18.44 -11.99
N TYR A 229 2.78 -19.23 -11.81
CA TYR A 229 2.06 -19.83 -12.94
C TYR A 229 1.43 -18.80 -13.87
N VAL A 230 0.82 -17.74 -13.32
CA VAL A 230 0.25 -16.65 -14.13
C VAL A 230 1.36 -15.88 -14.87
N MET A 231 2.50 -15.63 -14.23
CA MET A 231 3.66 -15.02 -14.90
C MET A 231 4.24 -15.94 -15.99
N SER A 232 4.22 -17.25 -15.80
CA SER A 232 4.67 -18.21 -16.82
C SER A 232 3.84 -18.17 -18.09
N VAL A 233 2.58 -17.70 -18.03
CA VAL A 233 1.76 -17.46 -19.22
C VAL A 233 2.39 -16.37 -20.08
N LEU A 234 2.85 -15.27 -19.47
CA LEU A 234 3.53 -14.20 -20.20
C LEU A 234 4.84 -14.69 -20.82
N VAL A 235 5.62 -15.49 -20.09
CA VAL A 235 6.85 -16.12 -20.63
C VAL A 235 6.51 -17.02 -21.82
N SER A 236 5.44 -17.81 -21.75
CA SER A 236 5.01 -18.66 -22.87
C SER A 236 4.48 -17.88 -24.08
N MET A 237 4.26 -16.57 -23.94
CA MET A 237 3.85 -15.65 -24.99
C MET A 237 5.04 -14.87 -25.57
N GLU A 238 6.25 -15.41 -25.44
CA GLU A 238 7.47 -14.80 -25.95
C GLU A 238 7.37 -14.47 -27.45
N GLY A 239 7.73 -13.23 -27.80
CA GLY A 239 7.72 -12.73 -29.16
C GLY A 239 6.33 -12.44 -29.75
N CYS A 240 5.24 -12.59 -28.97
CA CYS A 240 3.89 -12.40 -29.51
C CYS A 240 3.60 -10.95 -29.93
N LEU A 241 4.35 -9.96 -29.44
CA LEU A 241 4.21 -8.53 -29.79
C LEU A 241 5.40 -7.97 -30.57
N LYS A 242 6.21 -8.83 -31.22
CA LYS A 242 7.23 -8.39 -32.17
C LYS A 242 6.59 -7.73 -33.41
N GLU A 243 7.33 -6.83 -34.05
CA GLU A 243 6.94 -6.19 -35.31
C GLU A 243 6.87 -7.21 -36.46
N VAL A 244 7.93 -8.02 -36.61
CA VAL A 244 7.94 -9.17 -37.52
C VAL A 244 7.59 -10.42 -36.73
N LEU A 245 6.49 -11.06 -37.13
CA LEU A 245 5.99 -12.25 -36.44
C LEU A 245 6.66 -13.53 -36.92
N GLU A 246 7.02 -14.34 -35.94
CA GLU A 246 7.51 -15.71 -36.14
C GLU A 246 6.39 -16.70 -35.76
N SER A 247 6.44 -17.90 -36.34
CA SER A 247 5.53 -18.99 -35.97
C SER A 247 5.68 -19.33 -34.47
N PRO A 248 4.59 -19.44 -33.69
CA PRO A 248 3.19 -19.63 -34.09
C PRO A 248 2.31 -18.35 -34.14
N TRP A 249 2.90 -17.15 -33.96
CA TRP A 249 2.14 -15.91 -33.74
C TRP A 249 1.58 -15.27 -35.01
N ASP A 250 2.15 -15.62 -36.17
CA ASP A 250 1.76 -15.20 -37.51
C ASP A 250 0.31 -15.60 -37.87
N THR A 251 -0.17 -16.72 -37.35
CA THR A 251 -1.51 -17.27 -37.65
C THR A 251 -2.60 -16.84 -36.67
N ILE A 252 -2.24 -16.17 -35.57
CA ILE A 252 -3.14 -15.89 -34.44
C ILE A 252 -3.66 -14.44 -34.48
N PRO A 253 -4.98 -14.21 -34.39
CA PRO A 253 -5.53 -12.86 -34.31
C PRO A 253 -5.03 -12.09 -33.07
N ARG A 254 -4.67 -10.82 -33.26
CA ARG A 254 -4.15 -9.95 -32.17
C ARG A 254 -5.14 -9.74 -31.03
N GLU A 255 -6.44 -9.73 -31.33
CA GLU A 255 -7.49 -9.63 -30.32
C GLU A 255 -7.43 -10.78 -29.30
N GLU A 256 -7.06 -11.99 -29.72
CA GLU A 256 -6.89 -13.13 -28.80
C GLU A 256 -5.70 -12.92 -27.87
N VAL A 257 -4.60 -12.34 -28.37
CA VAL A 257 -3.39 -12.01 -27.59
C VAL A 257 -3.70 -10.94 -26.54
N PHE A 258 -4.29 -9.80 -26.94
CA PHE A 258 -4.66 -8.73 -26.01
C PHE A 258 -5.72 -9.19 -25.01
N SER A 259 -6.68 -10.00 -25.45
CA SER A 259 -7.66 -10.58 -24.52
C SER A 259 -6.98 -11.44 -23.45
N LEU A 260 -5.96 -12.22 -23.79
CA LEU A 260 -5.26 -13.04 -22.80
C LEU A 260 -4.41 -12.18 -21.86
N LEU A 261 -3.66 -11.20 -22.39
CA LEU A 261 -2.86 -10.26 -21.57
C LEU A 261 -3.75 -9.53 -20.56
N HIS A 262 -4.90 -9.01 -21.01
CA HIS A 262 -5.86 -8.35 -20.13
C HIS A 262 -6.39 -9.29 -19.03
N ILE A 263 -6.67 -10.56 -19.34
CA ILE A 263 -7.09 -11.55 -18.34
C ILE A 263 -5.96 -11.85 -17.34
N VAL A 264 -4.71 -11.95 -17.79
CA VAL A 264 -3.53 -12.19 -16.94
C VAL A 264 -3.39 -11.08 -15.90
N PHE A 265 -3.32 -9.81 -16.34
CA PHE A 265 -3.18 -8.67 -15.42
C PHE A 265 -4.39 -8.51 -14.49
N ASN A 266 -5.59 -8.78 -14.97
CA ASN A 266 -6.79 -8.79 -14.11
C ASN A 266 -6.77 -9.90 -13.07
N THR A 267 -6.27 -11.09 -13.42
CA THR A 267 -6.13 -12.21 -12.47
C THR A 267 -5.15 -11.85 -11.36
N VAL A 268 -4.02 -11.23 -11.71
CA VAL A 268 -3.04 -10.72 -10.75
C VAL A 268 -3.65 -9.63 -9.86
N THR A 269 -4.36 -8.67 -10.45
CA THR A 269 -5.02 -7.56 -9.72
C THR A 269 -6.04 -8.08 -8.70
N VAL A 270 -6.98 -8.93 -9.14
CA VAL A 270 -8.00 -9.51 -8.25
C VAL A 270 -7.37 -10.40 -7.18
N ALA A 271 -6.29 -11.13 -7.50
CA ALA A 271 -5.58 -11.93 -6.50
C ALA A 271 -5.00 -11.07 -5.36
N MET A 272 -4.55 -9.85 -5.65
CA MET A 272 -3.97 -8.93 -4.66
C MET A 272 -5.00 -8.06 -3.94
N ARG A 273 -6.13 -7.78 -4.59
CA ARG A 273 -7.16 -6.85 -4.10
C ARG A 273 -7.63 -7.25 -2.70
N PHE A 274 -7.60 -6.32 -1.75
CA PHE A 274 -7.92 -6.53 -0.33
C PHE A 274 -7.18 -7.70 0.35
N GLU A 275 -6.04 -8.14 -0.20
CA GLU A 275 -5.21 -9.23 0.32
C GLU A 275 -3.75 -8.77 0.47
N PRO A 276 -3.38 -8.13 1.60
CA PRO A 276 -2.06 -7.53 1.78
C PRO A 276 -0.91 -8.54 1.71
N ALA A 277 -1.13 -9.80 2.10
CA ALA A 277 -0.14 -10.85 1.96
C ALA A 277 0.17 -11.18 0.48
N ASN A 278 -0.85 -11.16 -0.38
CA ASN A 278 -0.68 -11.36 -1.82
C ASN A 278 0.01 -10.16 -2.46
N ALA A 279 -0.40 -8.94 -2.13
CA ALA A 279 0.23 -7.72 -2.64
C ALA A 279 1.72 -7.64 -2.25
N LYS A 280 2.08 -7.98 -1.01
CA LYS A 280 3.48 -8.03 -0.56
C LYS A 280 4.28 -9.10 -1.29
N PHE A 281 3.72 -10.32 -1.41
CA PHE A 281 4.36 -11.40 -2.16
C PHE A 281 4.63 -10.99 -3.61
N PHE A 282 3.63 -10.44 -4.30
CA PHE A 282 3.78 -9.98 -5.69
C PHE A 282 4.83 -8.87 -5.81
N HIS A 283 4.84 -7.89 -4.91
CA HIS A 283 5.85 -6.83 -4.92
C HIS A 283 7.28 -7.39 -4.76
N GLN A 284 7.51 -8.25 -3.76
CA GLN A 284 8.85 -8.74 -3.42
C GLN A 284 9.35 -9.82 -4.39
N GLU A 285 8.50 -10.81 -4.70
CA GLU A 285 8.89 -12.01 -5.44
C GLU A 285 8.68 -11.90 -6.95
N ILE A 286 7.86 -10.97 -7.43
CA ILE A 286 7.54 -10.82 -8.87
C ILE A 286 7.99 -9.46 -9.42
N CYS A 287 7.48 -8.34 -8.88
CA CYS A 287 7.79 -7.00 -9.40
C CYS A 287 9.28 -6.66 -9.31
N MET A 288 9.90 -6.91 -8.15
CA MET A 288 11.30 -6.56 -7.92
C MET A 288 12.31 -7.56 -8.51
N SER A 289 11.85 -8.73 -8.96
CA SER A 289 12.71 -9.84 -9.39
C SER A 289 12.71 -10.08 -10.91
N SER A 290 11.54 -10.09 -11.55
CA SER A 290 11.37 -10.75 -12.87
C SER A 290 10.28 -10.16 -13.76
N LEU A 291 9.40 -9.30 -13.24
CA LEU A 291 8.29 -8.73 -14.01
C LEU A 291 8.77 -7.99 -15.26
N CYS A 292 9.78 -7.11 -15.13
CA CYS A 292 10.28 -6.32 -16.26
C CYS A 292 10.87 -7.22 -17.35
N ASP A 293 11.68 -8.21 -16.95
CA ASP A 293 12.29 -9.16 -17.90
C ASP A 293 11.24 -9.99 -18.61
N THR A 294 10.22 -10.45 -17.88
CA THR A 294 9.09 -11.18 -18.48
C THR A 294 8.33 -10.34 -19.50
N LEU A 295 8.17 -9.03 -19.26
CA LEU A 295 7.50 -8.13 -20.19
C LEU A 295 8.36 -7.83 -21.43
N ARG A 296 9.69 -7.79 -21.28
CA ARG A 296 10.61 -7.66 -22.42
C ARG A 296 10.52 -8.86 -23.36
N LEU A 297 10.35 -10.08 -22.83
CA LEU A 297 10.17 -11.28 -23.64
C LEU A 297 8.95 -11.23 -24.58
N LEU A 298 7.92 -10.40 -24.30
CA LEU A 298 6.80 -10.24 -25.22
C LEU A 298 7.22 -9.68 -26.59
N GLY A 299 8.38 -9.02 -26.68
CA GLY A 299 8.97 -8.53 -27.92
C GLY A 299 8.54 -7.13 -28.35
N CYS A 300 7.74 -6.42 -27.53
CA CYS A 300 7.42 -5.00 -27.75
C CYS A 300 8.43 -4.04 -27.09
N PHE A 301 9.18 -4.49 -26.10
CA PHE A 301 10.26 -3.72 -25.47
C PHE A 301 11.64 -4.21 -25.95
N SER A 302 12.62 -3.32 -25.97
CA SER A 302 14.02 -3.67 -26.21
C SER A 302 14.69 -4.24 -24.96
N SER A 303 15.94 -4.70 -25.10
CA SER A 303 16.78 -5.18 -23.99
C SER A 303 17.39 -4.06 -23.15
N GLU A 304 17.27 -2.79 -23.58
CA GLU A 304 17.93 -1.66 -22.94
C GLU A 304 17.36 -1.36 -21.55
N GLN A 305 18.26 -1.07 -20.60
CA GLN A 305 17.91 -0.86 -19.18
C GLN A 305 18.37 0.51 -18.63
N SER A 306 19.13 1.26 -19.42
CA SER A 306 19.61 2.61 -19.09
C SER A 306 19.25 3.57 -20.22
N LEU A 307 18.99 4.84 -19.87
CA LEU A 307 18.83 5.90 -20.87
C LEU A 307 20.20 6.30 -21.41
N ASP A 308 20.29 6.44 -22.73
CA ASP A 308 21.48 6.94 -23.42
C ASP A 308 21.46 8.47 -23.58
N GLU A 309 22.62 9.06 -23.92
CA GLU A 309 22.74 10.48 -24.25
C GLU A 309 21.85 10.81 -25.47
N CYS A 310 21.09 11.91 -25.40
CA CYS A 310 20.11 12.27 -26.43
C CYS A 310 20.36 13.69 -26.97
N ASP A 311 20.96 13.76 -28.16
CA ASP A 311 21.22 15.01 -28.89
C ASP A 311 20.02 15.47 -29.75
N GLU A 312 18.95 14.67 -29.82
CA GLU A 312 17.79 14.98 -30.65
C GLU A 312 16.86 16.02 -30.00
N THR A 313 16.48 17.04 -30.77
CA THR A 313 15.46 18.00 -30.32
C THR A 313 14.08 17.36 -30.38
N LEU A 314 13.38 17.31 -29.24
CA LEU A 314 12.03 16.76 -29.16
C LEU A 314 11.05 17.58 -30.02
N VAL A 315 10.48 16.96 -31.04
CA VAL A 315 9.29 17.49 -31.74
C VAL A 315 8.11 16.62 -31.32
N LEU A 316 7.17 17.18 -30.56
CA LEU A 316 5.95 16.49 -30.10
C LEU A 316 5.00 16.18 -31.28
N ARG A 317 5.39 15.20 -32.11
CA ARG A 317 4.52 14.59 -33.12
C ARG A 317 3.71 13.49 -32.43
N GLU A 318 2.42 13.38 -32.73
CA GLU A 318 1.60 12.20 -32.37
C GLU A 318 1.31 11.96 -30.87
N GLU A 319 1.58 12.93 -29.98
CA GLU A 319 1.21 12.85 -28.55
C GLU A 319 -0.29 12.55 -28.35
N SER A 320 -1.16 13.17 -29.15
CA SER A 320 -2.60 12.90 -29.14
C SER A 320 -2.94 11.45 -29.51
N THR A 321 -2.13 10.83 -30.37
CA THR A 321 -2.34 9.46 -30.81
C THR A 321 -2.03 8.47 -29.70
N PHE A 322 -0.88 8.63 -29.03
CA PHE A 322 -0.55 7.83 -27.85
C PHE A 322 -1.54 8.06 -26.71
N HIS A 323 -2.01 9.30 -26.53
CA HIS A 323 -3.08 9.58 -25.57
C HIS A 323 -4.35 8.78 -25.88
N ASN A 324 -4.82 8.83 -27.14
CA ASN A 324 -6.00 8.10 -27.58
C ASN A 324 -5.83 6.57 -27.46
N LEU A 325 -4.64 6.04 -27.77
CA LEU A 325 -4.32 4.61 -27.60
C LEU A 325 -4.32 4.22 -26.12
N PHE A 326 -3.77 5.06 -25.25
CA PHE A 326 -3.72 4.81 -23.81
C PHE A 326 -5.11 4.91 -23.16
N THR A 327 -5.94 5.87 -23.56
CA THR A 327 -7.30 6.03 -23.02
C THR A 327 -8.37 5.19 -23.74
N GLY A 328 -8.01 4.57 -24.87
CA GLY A 328 -8.91 3.83 -25.74
C GLY A 328 -9.23 2.40 -25.26
N ASN A 329 -9.89 1.63 -26.12
CA ASN A 329 -10.25 0.24 -25.84
C ASN A 329 -9.03 -0.68 -25.98
N VAL A 330 -8.60 -1.28 -24.87
CA VAL A 330 -7.45 -2.18 -24.80
C VAL A 330 -7.64 -3.49 -25.59
N LEU A 331 -8.88 -3.98 -25.72
CA LEU A 331 -9.18 -5.25 -26.40
C LEU A 331 -9.23 -5.11 -27.93
N GLN A 332 -9.60 -3.93 -28.41
CA GLN A 332 -9.67 -3.58 -29.83
C GLN A 332 -8.98 -2.23 -30.06
N PRO A 333 -7.64 -2.20 -30.00
CA PRO A 333 -6.89 -0.97 -30.22
C PRO A 333 -6.96 -0.56 -31.70
N SER A 334 -7.41 0.66 -31.96
CA SER A 334 -7.33 1.26 -33.30
C SER A 334 -5.92 1.79 -33.53
N ILE A 335 -5.01 0.95 -34.05
CA ILE A 335 -3.62 1.33 -34.31
C ILE A 335 -3.54 2.12 -35.62
N PRO A 336 -3.11 3.39 -35.59
CA PRO A 336 -2.98 4.18 -36.82
C PRO A 336 -1.81 3.70 -37.66
N SER A 337 -1.97 3.72 -38.99
CA SER A 337 -0.99 3.19 -39.94
C SER A 337 0.35 3.92 -39.99
N HIS A 338 0.45 5.09 -39.34
CA HIS A 338 1.67 5.91 -39.31
C HIS A 338 2.57 5.59 -38.10
N ILE A 339 2.10 4.80 -37.13
CA ILE A 339 2.87 4.43 -35.94
C ILE A 339 3.36 2.98 -36.08
N PRO A 340 4.65 2.70 -35.82
CA PRO A 340 5.15 1.33 -35.74
C PRO A 340 4.35 0.50 -34.76
N ALA A 341 3.91 -0.68 -35.20
CA ALA A 341 3.05 -1.55 -34.41
C ALA A 341 3.68 -1.89 -33.04
N GLN A 342 5.01 -2.05 -33.00
CA GLN A 342 5.76 -2.30 -31.77
C GLN A 342 5.50 -1.21 -30.71
N LEU A 343 5.64 0.07 -31.05
CA LEU A 343 5.44 1.19 -30.12
C LEU A 343 3.97 1.31 -29.66
N ALA A 344 3.02 1.01 -30.56
CA ALA A 344 1.61 0.95 -30.18
C ALA A 344 1.34 -0.17 -29.16
N TYR A 345 1.94 -1.35 -29.35
CA TYR A 345 1.84 -2.47 -28.40
C TYR A 345 2.47 -2.14 -27.04
N THR A 346 3.63 -1.48 -27.04
CA THR A 346 4.29 -0.97 -25.83
C THR A 346 3.36 -0.04 -25.04
N CYS A 347 2.70 0.90 -25.72
CA CYS A 347 1.72 1.80 -25.09
C CYS A 347 0.55 1.03 -24.45
N ILE A 348 0.05 -0.02 -25.09
CA ILE A 348 -1.06 -0.85 -24.57
C ILE A 348 -0.62 -1.65 -23.34
N VAL A 349 0.59 -2.22 -23.35
CA VAL A 349 1.12 -2.94 -22.17
C VAL A 349 1.31 -1.97 -20.99
N LEU A 350 1.84 -0.76 -21.24
CA LEU A 350 1.96 0.29 -20.21
C LEU A 350 0.58 0.70 -19.66
N ARG A 351 -0.45 0.74 -20.51
CA ARG A 351 -1.84 0.98 -20.09
C ARG A 351 -2.36 -0.13 -19.17
N LEU A 352 -2.12 -1.39 -19.50
CA LEU A 352 -2.48 -2.53 -18.65
C LEU A 352 -1.77 -2.46 -17.28
N LEU A 353 -0.48 -2.13 -17.26
CA LEU A 353 0.27 -1.95 -16.00
C LEU A 353 -0.28 -0.79 -15.17
N TYR A 354 -0.68 0.31 -15.80
CA TYR A 354 -1.32 1.43 -15.12
C TYR A 354 -2.64 1.01 -14.45
N ASP A 355 -3.46 0.18 -15.11
CA ASP A 355 -4.69 -0.35 -14.51
C ASP A 355 -4.42 -1.23 -13.30
N VAL A 356 -3.39 -2.06 -13.36
CA VAL A 356 -2.94 -2.85 -12.19
C VAL A 356 -2.47 -1.90 -11.09
N ALA A 357 -1.63 -0.91 -11.39
CA ALA A 357 -1.08 0.02 -10.40
C ALA A 357 -2.17 0.74 -9.57
N LEU A 358 -3.32 1.01 -10.18
CA LEU A 358 -4.47 1.69 -9.58
C LEU A 358 -5.61 0.77 -9.11
N ASP A 359 -5.50 -0.55 -9.30
CA ASP A 359 -6.61 -1.51 -9.08
C ASP A 359 -7.91 -1.09 -9.83
N SER A 360 -7.77 -0.71 -11.10
CA SER A 360 -8.89 -0.21 -11.94
C SER A 360 -9.75 -1.31 -12.57
N TYR A 361 -9.82 -2.49 -11.93
CA TYR A 361 -10.50 -3.68 -12.45
C TYR A 361 -11.98 -3.45 -12.81
N ASP A 362 -12.74 -2.72 -11.98
CA ASP A 362 -14.19 -2.52 -12.18
C ASP A 362 -14.53 -1.41 -13.19
N LYS A 363 -13.53 -0.68 -13.71
CA LYS A 363 -13.71 0.49 -14.59
C LYS A 363 -12.83 0.40 -15.86
N PRO A 364 -12.98 -0.64 -16.68
CA PRO A 364 -12.07 -0.91 -17.80
C PRO A 364 -11.96 0.21 -18.85
N ASN A 365 -12.96 1.11 -18.94
CA ASN A 365 -13.04 2.13 -19.99
C ASN A 365 -13.17 3.58 -19.45
N ASN A 366 -12.94 3.83 -18.17
CA ASN A 366 -13.15 5.16 -17.57
C ASN A 366 -11.83 5.79 -17.12
N THR A 367 -10.89 5.95 -18.05
CA THR A 367 -9.58 6.61 -17.86
C THR A 367 -9.69 8.14 -17.88
N THR A 368 -10.80 8.70 -17.38
CA THR A 368 -11.19 10.11 -17.57
C THR A 368 -10.24 11.16 -16.97
N VAL A 369 -9.06 10.79 -16.45
CA VAL A 369 -8.24 11.67 -15.61
C VAL A 369 -6.72 11.50 -15.78
N VAL A 370 -6.20 11.30 -16.99
CA VAL A 370 -4.78 11.68 -17.25
C VAL A 370 -4.77 13.14 -17.72
N SER A 371 -5.06 14.08 -16.81
CA SER A 371 -4.86 15.51 -17.11
C SER A 371 -3.36 15.79 -17.10
N LEU A 372 -2.67 15.58 -18.23
CA LEU A 372 -1.22 15.77 -18.36
C LEU A 372 -0.80 17.24 -18.20
N LYS A 373 -1.74 18.19 -18.33
CA LYS A 373 -1.49 19.63 -18.21
C LYS A 373 -1.39 20.06 -16.73
N SER A 374 -0.16 20.15 -16.23
CA SER A 374 0.14 20.91 -15.01
C SER A 374 -0.08 22.41 -15.23
N PRO A 375 -0.47 23.19 -14.20
CA PRO A 375 -0.46 24.66 -14.27
C PRO A 375 0.99 25.15 -14.21
N THR A 376 1.65 25.33 -15.37
CA THR A 376 2.99 25.92 -15.44
C THR A 376 2.92 27.43 -15.70
N HIS A 377 3.70 28.15 -14.92
CA HIS A 377 4.01 29.58 -15.02
C HIS A 377 4.26 30.00 -16.47
N ARG A 378 3.49 30.97 -16.99
CA ARG A 378 3.76 31.64 -18.27
C ARG A 378 5.18 32.21 -18.27
N ARG A 379 6.08 31.65 -19.07
CA ARG A 379 7.22 32.42 -19.61
C ARG A 379 6.69 33.20 -20.80
N HIS A 380 6.76 34.53 -20.72
CA HIS A 380 6.56 35.42 -21.84
C HIS A 380 7.55 35.05 -22.94
N HIS A 381 7.05 34.53 -24.07
CA HIS A 381 7.75 34.63 -25.34
C HIS A 381 6.94 35.55 -26.23
N SER A 382 7.53 36.70 -26.53
CA SER A 382 7.05 37.66 -27.52
C SER A 382 7.29 37.09 -28.92
N GLU A 383 6.23 36.66 -29.59
CA GLU A 383 6.24 36.49 -31.05
C GLU A 383 5.32 37.52 -31.68
N SER A 384 5.98 38.54 -32.23
CA SER A 384 5.46 39.51 -33.16
C SER A 384 5.16 38.85 -34.51
N GLN A 385 3.88 38.69 -34.87
CA GLN A 385 3.47 38.48 -36.26
C GLN A 385 2.13 39.18 -36.57
N LYS A 386 2.06 39.65 -37.81
CA LYS A 386 1.31 40.78 -38.34
C LYS A 386 -0.17 40.47 -38.59
N LEU A 387 -1.02 41.45 -38.30
CA LEU A 387 -2.38 41.55 -38.85
C LEU A 387 -2.33 42.13 -40.28
N PRO A 388 -3.24 41.70 -41.17
CA PRO A 388 -3.84 42.58 -42.16
C PRO A 388 -5.29 42.93 -41.79
N PRO A 389 -5.76 44.15 -42.11
CA PRO A 389 -7.12 44.60 -41.84
C PRO A 389 -8.05 44.24 -43.00
N ASP A 390 -9.35 44.00 -42.72
CA ASP A 390 -10.43 44.69 -43.43
C ASP A 390 -11.85 44.29 -42.94
N SER A 391 -12.57 45.33 -42.48
CA SER A 391 -13.98 45.62 -42.80
C SER A 391 -15.16 44.93 -42.06
N PRO A 392 -16.33 45.59 -41.96
CA PRO A 392 -16.95 45.93 -40.67
C PRO A 392 -18.35 45.34 -40.43
N GLY A 393 -18.74 45.18 -39.17
CA GLY A 393 -20.08 44.69 -38.82
C GLY A 393 -20.52 45.07 -37.40
N GLY A 394 -21.67 45.73 -37.33
CA GLY A 394 -22.32 46.24 -36.13
C GLY A 394 -22.67 45.18 -35.07
N GLY A 395 -22.78 45.65 -33.83
CA GLY A 395 -22.63 44.84 -32.64
C GLY A 395 -23.76 43.88 -32.26
N LYS A 396 -23.44 43.07 -31.24
CA LYS A 396 -24.34 42.57 -30.18
C LYS A 396 -23.49 41.86 -29.11
N ARG A 397 -23.65 42.34 -27.86
CA ARG A 397 -23.48 41.68 -26.56
C ARG A 397 -22.51 40.49 -26.48
N THR A 398 -21.37 40.71 -25.81
CA THR A 398 -20.52 39.65 -25.25
C THR A 398 -21.30 38.77 -24.28
N VAL A 399 -21.54 37.53 -24.68
CA VAL A 399 -21.93 36.43 -23.78
C VAL A 399 -20.71 36.12 -22.91
N VAL A 400 -20.86 36.35 -21.61
CA VAL A 400 -19.90 35.93 -20.59
C VAL A 400 -19.84 34.40 -20.66
N ASN A 401 -18.67 33.86 -20.99
CA ASN A 401 -18.40 32.43 -20.92
C ASN A 401 -18.78 31.91 -19.54
N SER A 402 -19.72 30.98 -19.54
CA SER A 402 -20.10 30.12 -18.42
C SER A 402 -18.85 29.58 -17.71
N LEU A 403 -18.72 29.92 -16.43
CA LEU A 403 -17.82 29.26 -15.49
C LEU A 403 -18.20 27.77 -15.45
N ASN A 404 -17.36 26.91 -16.02
CA ASN A 404 -17.46 25.46 -15.82
C ASN A 404 -17.13 25.18 -14.34
N LEU A 405 -18.17 25.11 -13.51
CA LEU A 405 -18.14 24.71 -12.10
C LEU A 405 -18.16 23.19 -11.94
N THR A 406 -17.46 22.45 -12.81
CA THR A 406 -17.20 21.03 -12.55
C THR A 406 -16.02 20.93 -11.57
N PRO A 407 -16.19 20.32 -10.39
CA PRO A 407 -15.07 20.12 -9.46
C PRO A 407 -13.97 19.31 -10.17
N PRO A 408 -12.68 19.63 -9.95
CA PRO A 408 -11.59 18.83 -10.51
C PRO A 408 -11.73 17.37 -10.07
N ALA A 409 -11.55 16.45 -11.01
CA ALA A 409 -11.63 15.03 -10.73
C ALA A 409 -10.58 14.64 -9.65
N PRO A 410 -10.90 13.68 -8.76
CA PRO A 410 -9.99 13.26 -7.70
C PRO A 410 -8.71 12.67 -8.30
N ASP A 411 -7.56 12.97 -7.68
CA ASP A 411 -6.26 12.41 -8.09
C ASP A 411 -6.29 10.87 -8.02
N PRO A 412 -5.65 10.17 -8.98
CA PRO A 412 -5.58 8.72 -8.96
C PRO A 412 -4.84 8.22 -7.71
N ILE A 413 -5.33 7.15 -7.08
CA ILE A 413 -4.72 6.56 -5.89
C ILE A 413 -3.88 5.35 -6.30
N VAL A 414 -2.57 5.38 -6.03
CA VAL A 414 -1.70 4.23 -6.27
C VAL A 414 -1.96 3.16 -5.21
N VAL A 415 -2.31 1.95 -5.66
CA VAL A 415 -2.56 0.77 -4.82
C VAL A 415 -1.38 -0.20 -4.86
N HIS A 416 -0.78 -0.39 -6.04
CA HIS A 416 0.33 -1.31 -6.26
C HIS A 416 1.59 -0.57 -6.76
N PRO A 417 2.36 0.06 -5.85
CA PRO A 417 3.49 0.93 -6.24
C PRO A 417 4.64 0.18 -6.94
N GLY A 418 4.81 -1.12 -6.67
CA GLY A 418 5.79 -1.95 -7.37
C GLY A 418 5.60 -1.98 -8.89
N VAL A 419 4.35 -1.85 -9.37
CA VAL A 419 4.04 -1.82 -10.80
C VAL A 419 4.44 -0.48 -11.42
N VAL A 420 4.29 0.62 -10.69
CA VAL A 420 4.76 1.95 -11.12
C VAL A 420 6.29 1.96 -11.22
N VAL A 421 7.00 1.32 -10.28
CA VAL A 421 8.46 1.12 -10.37
C VAL A 421 8.83 0.29 -11.61
N ALA A 422 8.07 -0.76 -11.92
CA ALA A 422 8.29 -1.55 -13.13
C ALA A 422 8.08 -0.72 -14.41
N MET A 423 7.06 0.14 -14.46
CA MET A 423 6.84 1.07 -15.58
C MET A 423 8.04 2.03 -15.77
N LEU A 424 8.65 2.51 -14.68
CA LEU A 424 9.88 3.32 -14.74
C LEU A 424 11.07 2.51 -15.28
N HIS A 425 11.22 1.25 -14.88
CA HIS A 425 12.31 0.38 -15.38
C HIS A 425 12.15 -0.03 -16.85
N LEU A 426 10.92 0.02 -17.38
CA LEU A 426 10.63 -0.25 -18.78
C LEU A 426 10.79 0.99 -19.66
N LEU A 427 10.91 2.20 -19.07
CA LEU A 427 11.07 3.45 -19.81
C LEU A 427 12.27 3.43 -20.77
N PRO A 428 13.48 2.97 -20.37
CA PRO A 428 14.61 2.87 -21.29
C PRO A 428 14.42 1.79 -22.36
N SER A 429 13.62 0.77 -22.07
CA SER A 429 13.33 -0.34 -22.99
C SER A 429 12.34 0.06 -24.11
N ILE A 430 11.84 1.31 -24.12
CA ILE A 430 11.05 1.85 -25.23
C ILE A 430 12.04 2.33 -26.29
N GLN A 431 12.38 1.47 -27.25
CA GLN A 431 13.25 1.81 -28.38
C GLN A 431 12.77 1.22 -29.70
N HIS A 432 12.94 1.98 -30.78
CA HIS A 432 12.71 1.54 -32.15
C HIS A 432 13.92 1.91 -33.03
N PRO A 433 14.47 0.99 -33.85
CA PRO A 433 15.72 1.20 -34.57
C PRO A 433 15.66 2.26 -35.68
N VAL A 434 14.46 2.55 -36.22
CA VAL A 434 14.27 3.45 -37.37
C VAL A 434 13.57 4.76 -37.00
N GLU A 435 12.71 4.75 -35.98
CA GLU A 435 11.85 5.89 -35.63
C GLU A 435 12.18 6.43 -34.24
N THR A 436 13.31 7.14 -34.15
CA THR A 436 13.83 7.72 -32.90
C THR A 436 12.90 8.79 -32.31
N GLN A 437 12.29 9.64 -33.15
CA GLN A 437 11.40 10.71 -32.70
C GLN A 437 10.07 10.21 -32.11
N VAL A 438 9.44 9.19 -32.72
CA VAL A 438 8.19 8.60 -32.22
C VAL A 438 8.47 7.81 -30.93
N THR A 439 9.61 7.13 -30.87
CA THR A 439 10.12 6.48 -29.65
C THR A 439 10.25 7.48 -28.50
N LEU A 440 10.95 8.60 -28.74
CA LEU A 440 11.15 9.66 -27.76
C LEU A 440 9.82 10.28 -27.31
N THR A 441 8.86 10.44 -28.23
CA THR A 441 7.51 10.90 -27.90
C THR A 441 6.81 9.94 -26.93
N LEU A 442 6.88 8.62 -27.17
CA LEU A 442 6.29 7.63 -26.27
C LEU A 442 7.00 7.57 -24.91
N GLN A 443 8.33 7.71 -24.88
CA GLN A 443 9.09 7.83 -23.63
C GLN A 443 8.64 9.07 -22.83
N MET A 444 8.52 10.23 -23.49
CA MET A 444 8.01 11.46 -22.87
C MET A 444 6.60 11.30 -22.34
N TYR A 445 5.70 10.71 -23.13
CA TYR A 445 4.32 10.44 -22.72
C TYR A 445 4.28 9.54 -21.47
N THR A 446 5.08 8.47 -21.47
CA THR A 446 5.20 7.55 -20.33
C THR A 446 5.75 8.25 -19.09
N ALA A 447 6.77 9.11 -19.24
CA ALA A 447 7.32 9.91 -18.15
C ALA A 447 6.31 10.92 -17.59
N GLU A 448 5.46 11.51 -18.42
CA GLU A 448 4.37 12.40 -17.98
C GLU A 448 3.25 11.63 -17.26
N VAL A 449 2.93 10.40 -17.70
CA VAL A 449 2.03 9.50 -16.96
C VAL A 449 2.60 9.18 -15.58
N LEU A 450 3.88 8.80 -15.46
CA LEU A 450 4.54 8.55 -14.18
C LEU A 450 4.56 9.80 -13.28
N LYS A 451 4.87 10.96 -13.86
CA LYS A 451 4.82 12.26 -13.18
C LYS A 451 3.42 12.59 -12.64
N SER A 452 2.37 12.24 -13.37
CA SER A 452 0.99 12.45 -12.92
C SER A 452 0.66 11.65 -11.65
N LEU A 453 1.25 10.46 -11.48
CA LEU A 453 1.04 9.60 -10.33
C LEU A 453 1.68 10.14 -9.04
N VAL A 454 2.70 11.01 -9.13
CA VAL A 454 3.36 11.60 -7.94
C VAL A 454 2.88 13.02 -7.60
N ARG A 455 1.71 13.43 -8.10
CA ARG A 455 1.13 14.75 -7.80
C ARG A 455 0.61 14.86 -6.37
N SER A 456 -0.12 13.86 -5.91
CA SER A 456 -0.68 13.85 -4.57
C SER A 456 0.40 13.50 -3.53
N GLU A 457 0.33 14.15 -2.36
CA GLU A 457 1.22 13.86 -1.23
C GLU A 457 1.14 12.38 -0.84
N ARG A 458 -0.08 11.82 -0.88
CA ARG A 458 -0.35 10.41 -0.63
C ARG A 458 0.50 9.49 -1.52
N ASN A 459 0.46 9.69 -2.83
CA ASN A 459 1.20 8.84 -3.74
C ASN A 459 2.72 9.06 -3.59
N GLN A 460 3.18 10.30 -3.34
CA GLN A 460 4.61 10.55 -3.11
C GLN A 460 5.14 9.70 -1.94
N GLN A 461 4.42 9.66 -0.82
CA GLN A 461 4.80 8.87 0.35
C GLN A 461 4.83 7.36 0.04
N VAL A 462 3.80 6.84 -0.64
CA VAL A 462 3.72 5.43 -1.03
C VAL A 462 4.84 5.05 -2.00
N MET A 463 5.17 5.93 -2.96
CA MET A 463 6.25 5.71 -3.90
C MET A 463 7.64 5.80 -3.24
N CYS A 464 7.83 6.66 -2.24
CA CYS A 464 9.05 6.70 -1.43
C CYS A 464 9.23 5.40 -0.62
N GLU A 465 8.17 4.88 0.01
CA GLU A 465 8.22 3.58 0.72
C GLU A 465 8.55 2.41 -0.23
N ALA A 466 8.11 2.49 -1.49
CA ALA A 466 8.43 1.50 -2.53
C ALA A 466 9.82 1.66 -3.14
N GLY A 467 10.62 2.65 -2.72
CA GLY A 467 11.98 2.87 -3.20
C GLY A 467 12.09 3.54 -4.58
N LEU A 468 11.04 4.23 -5.05
CA LEU A 468 11.06 4.95 -6.33
C LEU A 468 12.21 5.97 -6.46
N PRO A 469 12.59 6.76 -5.42
CA PRO A 469 13.66 7.75 -5.56
C PRO A 469 14.99 7.14 -6.02
N GLY A 470 15.45 6.07 -5.35
CA GLY A 470 16.67 5.36 -5.74
C GLY A 470 16.60 4.78 -7.15
N ARG A 471 15.44 4.22 -7.56
CA ARG A 471 15.24 3.69 -8.91
C ARG A 471 15.19 4.77 -10.00
N LEU A 472 14.62 5.92 -9.67
CA LEU A 472 14.58 7.09 -10.55
C LEU A 472 16.00 7.58 -10.84
N LEU A 473 16.85 7.62 -9.82
CA LEU A 473 18.24 8.04 -9.95
C LEU A 473 19.08 7.01 -10.73
N SER A 474 18.84 5.72 -10.54
CA SER A 474 19.58 4.69 -11.28
C SER A 474 19.16 4.59 -12.76
N CYS A 475 17.86 4.73 -13.06
CA CYS A 475 17.32 4.63 -14.42
C CYS A 475 17.51 5.94 -15.21
N GLY A 476 17.37 7.08 -14.52
CA GLY A 476 17.34 8.41 -15.11
C GLY A 476 18.62 9.23 -14.94
N SER A 477 19.76 8.64 -14.55
CA SER A 477 21.00 9.38 -14.27
C SER A 477 21.40 10.29 -15.43
N VAL A 478 21.50 9.74 -16.64
CA VAL A 478 21.89 10.46 -17.86
C VAL A 478 20.94 11.63 -18.15
N ALA A 479 19.63 11.37 -18.14
CA ALA A 479 18.62 12.41 -18.37
C ALA A 479 18.55 13.47 -17.25
N LEU A 480 18.96 13.14 -16.02
CA LEU A 480 19.04 14.11 -14.91
C LEU A 480 20.36 14.90 -14.94
N GLU A 481 21.43 14.35 -15.50
CA GLU A 481 22.72 15.02 -15.67
C GLU A 481 22.68 16.13 -16.73
N GLU A 482 21.97 15.87 -17.83
CA GLU A 482 21.87 16.73 -19.00
C GLU A 482 20.56 17.52 -19.03
N GLU A 483 20.63 18.85 -18.85
CA GLU A 483 19.44 19.73 -18.87
C GLU A 483 18.74 19.78 -20.23
N THR A 484 19.47 19.50 -21.31
CA THR A 484 18.96 19.47 -22.68
C THR A 484 18.19 18.21 -23.00
N HIS A 485 18.32 17.17 -22.17
CA HIS A 485 17.65 15.90 -22.39
C HIS A 485 16.11 16.08 -22.30
N PRO A 486 15.32 15.61 -23.27
CA PRO A 486 13.87 15.78 -23.28
C PRO A 486 13.16 15.25 -22.03
N LEU A 487 13.60 14.10 -21.50
CA LEU A 487 13.09 13.50 -20.25
C LEU A 487 13.52 14.24 -18.97
N HIS A 488 14.42 15.23 -19.03
CA HIS A 488 14.90 15.94 -17.83
C HIS A 488 13.75 16.58 -17.02
N PRO A 489 12.83 17.38 -17.61
CA PRO A 489 11.78 18.05 -16.83
C PRO A 489 10.82 17.11 -16.07
N PRO A 490 10.27 16.03 -16.67
CA PRO A 490 9.40 15.13 -15.92
C PRO A 490 10.16 14.36 -14.82
N LEU A 491 11.38 13.89 -15.08
CA LEU A 491 12.18 13.15 -14.09
C LEU A 491 12.62 14.07 -12.93
N GLN A 492 13.07 15.29 -13.22
CA GLN A 492 13.41 16.30 -12.21
C GLN A 492 12.20 16.62 -11.32
N TYR A 493 11.03 16.83 -11.91
CA TYR A 493 9.81 17.09 -11.14
C TYR A 493 9.50 15.94 -10.17
N MET A 494 9.59 14.69 -10.64
CA MET A 494 9.34 13.53 -9.78
C MET A 494 10.36 13.47 -8.64
N LEU A 495 11.64 13.66 -8.94
CA LEU A 495 12.71 13.66 -7.94
C LEU A 495 12.46 14.74 -6.87
N GLU A 496 12.14 15.97 -7.27
CA GLU A 496 11.86 17.06 -6.32
C GLU A 496 10.68 16.76 -5.39
N ARG A 497 9.61 16.17 -5.92
CA ARG A 497 8.41 15.83 -5.14
C ARG A 497 8.67 14.69 -4.16
N LEU A 498 9.43 13.69 -4.57
CA LEU A 498 9.76 12.55 -3.71
C LEU A 498 10.80 12.92 -2.64
N ALA A 499 11.81 13.73 -3.00
CA ALA A 499 12.84 14.22 -2.10
C ALA A 499 12.28 15.07 -0.95
N ALA A 500 11.18 15.77 -1.18
CA ALA A 500 10.49 16.51 -0.12
C ALA A 500 9.90 15.60 0.97
N GLN A 501 9.60 14.33 0.66
CA GLN A 501 8.96 13.38 1.57
C GLN A 501 9.98 12.51 2.31
N CYS A 502 10.80 11.77 1.55
CA CYS A 502 11.78 10.83 2.09
C CYS A 502 12.81 10.47 1.02
N LEU A 503 14.09 10.68 1.34
CA LEU A 503 15.22 10.21 0.52
C LEU A 503 16.14 9.36 1.41
N GLU A 504 16.60 8.21 0.94
CA GLU A 504 17.54 7.40 1.73
C GLU A 504 18.97 7.93 1.61
N PRO A 505 19.84 7.72 2.62
CA PRO A 505 21.25 8.13 2.56
C PRO A 505 21.99 7.63 1.31
N LYS A 506 21.75 6.38 0.92
CA LYS A 506 22.31 5.79 -0.30
C LYS A 506 21.79 6.45 -1.58
N ASP A 507 20.52 6.84 -1.61
CA ASP A 507 19.89 7.49 -2.76
C ASP A 507 20.43 8.91 -2.90
N LEU A 508 20.70 9.58 -1.77
CA LEU A 508 21.40 10.86 -1.78
C LEU A 508 22.80 10.66 -2.36
N SER A 509 23.57 9.66 -1.91
CA SER A 509 24.88 9.35 -2.50
C SER A 509 24.79 9.12 -4.01
N ILE A 510 23.85 8.30 -4.51
CA ILE A 510 23.65 8.06 -5.95
C ILE A 510 23.21 9.34 -6.68
N CYS A 511 22.29 10.13 -6.14
CA CYS A 511 21.89 11.42 -6.72
C CYS A 511 23.07 12.37 -6.86
N LEU A 512 23.99 12.32 -5.91
CA LEU A 512 25.17 13.15 -5.86
C LEU A 512 26.32 12.58 -6.72
N ALA A 513 26.44 11.24 -6.81
CA ALA A 513 27.47 10.50 -7.55
C ALA A 513 27.14 10.31 -9.03
N ALA A 514 25.89 10.06 -9.39
CA ALA A 514 25.39 10.14 -10.76
C ALA A 514 25.59 11.54 -11.36
N HIS A 515 26.10 12.52 -10.60
CA HIS A 515 26.41 13.85 -11.10
C HIS A 515 27.94 14.15 -11.06
N CYS A 516 28.81 13.14 -10.84
CA CYS A 516 30.28 13.22 -10.89
C CYS A 516 30.96 11.93 -11.43
N LEU A 517 31.98 12.08 -12.29
CA LEU A 517 32.78 11.02 -12.92
C LEU A 517 33.72 10.26 -11.93
N GLU A 518 34.01 8.98 -12.23
CA GLU A 518 34.90 8.07 -11.47
C GLU A 518 36.35 8.58 -11.27
N PRO A 519 37.01 8.22 -10.14
CA PRO A 519 38.43 8.48 -9.93
C PRO A 519 39.31 7.29 -10.37
N LYS A 520 40.33 7.57 -11.19
CA LYS A 520 41.58 6.80 -11.22
C LYS A 520 42.71 7.68 -10.71
N ASP A 521 43.45 7.11 -9.77
CA ASP A 521 44.77 7.50 -9.24
C ASP A 521 44.88 8.69 -8.24
N LEU A 522 45.33 8.30 -7.04
CA LEU A 522 46.07 8.98 -5.95
C LEU A 522 46.26 10.52 -5.90
N GLY A 523 46.06 11.07 -4.68
CA GLY A 523 46.93 12.14 -4.14
C GLY A 523 46.38 12.98 -2.97
N TYR A 524 47.00 12.89 -1.79
CA TYR A 524 46.70 13.73 -0.60
C TYR A 524 47.34 15.13 -0.71
N VAL A 525 46.57 16.23 -0.55
CA VAL A 525 47.12 17.60 -0.29
C VAL A 525 46.22 18.41 0.69
N PRO A 526 46.76 19.21 1.65
CA PRO A 526 46.02 19.70 2.83
C PRO A 526 45.38 21.10 2.71
N LEU A 527 44.40 21.33 3.59
CA LEU A 527 43.51 22.47 3.87
C LEU A 527 44.09 23.92 3.89
N GLN A 528 45.39 24.12 3.68
CA GLN A 528 46.07 25.40 3.86
C GLN A 528 45.80 26.40 2.71
N TYR A 529 45.32 25.91 1.57
CA TYR A 529 45.02 26.72 0.38
C TYR A 529 43.65 27.44 0.47
N MET A 530 42.67 26.84 1.16
CA MET A 530 41.33 27.44 1.31
C MET A 530 41.33 28.72 2.17
N LEU A 531 42.22 28.79 3.17
CA LEU A 531 42.34 29.96 4.05
C LEU A 531 42.90 31.19 3.31
N LYS A 532 43.82 30.99 2.35
CA LYS A 532 44.38 32.10 1.55
C LYS A 532 43.38 32.71 0.56
N CYS A 533 42.41 31.93 0.07
CA CYS A 533 41.38 32.45 -0.83
C CYS A 533 40.34 33.33 -0.12
N LEU A 534 40.13 33.13 1.18
CA LEU A 534 39.23 33.94 2.00
C LEU A 534 39.85 35.29 2.40
N GLU A 535 41.16 35.36 2.60
CA GLU A 535 41.87 36.61 2.92
C GLU A 535 42.01 37.55 1.70
N ALA A 536 41.91 37.03 0.47
CA ALA A 536 42.16 37.79 -0.75
C ALA A 536 40.96 38.60 -1.30
N GLN A 537 39.75 38.47 -0.73
CA GLN A 537 38.54 39.11 -1.28
C GLN A 537 38.25 40.47 -0.59
N CYS A 538 38.77 41.55 -1.18
CA CYS A 538 38.45 42.94 -0.81
C CYS A 538 36.97 43.29 -1.11
N LEU A 539 36.11 43.25 -0.10
CA LEU A 539 34.73 43.78 -0.13
C LEU A 539 34.66 45.15 0.57
N LYS A 540 33.93 46.10 -0.03
CA LYS A 540 33.85 47.50 0.42
C LYS A 540 33.03 47.65 1.74
N PRO A 541 33.26 48.70 2.55
CA PRO A 541 32.83 48.75 3.96
C PRO A 541 31.31 48.88 4.23
N LYS A 542 30.44 48.93 3.21
CA LYS A 542 28.99 49.09 3.42
C LYS A 542 28.23 47.76 3.52
N ASP A 543 28.86 46.65 3.17
CA ASP A 543 28.27 45.30 3.26
C ASP A 543 28.69 44.56 4.56
N LEU A 544 29.33 45.25 5.50
CA LEU A 544 29.99 44.68 6.69
C LEU A 544 29.05 44.39 7.88
N GLY A 545 27.73 44.44 7.69
CA GLY A 545 26.77 44.11 8.76
C GLY A 545 26.68 42.62 9.10
N ILE A 546 27.17 41.75 8.22
CA ILE A 546 27.00 40.28 8.33
C ILE A 546 28.27 39.58 8.84
N CYS A 547 29.45 40.21 8.77
CA CYS A 547 30.72 39.58 9.16
C CYS A 547 31.10 39.73 10.64
N LEU A 548 30.48 40.63 11.40
CA LEU A 548 30.82 40.88 12.81
C LEU A 548 30.39 39.74 13.78
N ALA A 549 29.53 38.81 13.34
CA ALA A 549 29.13 37.67 14.17
C ALA A 549 30.15 36.51 14.17
N ALA A 550 31.18 36.55 13.32
CA ALA A 550 32.15 35.45 13.17
C ALA A 550 33.44 35.61 13.99
N GLN A 551 33.66 36.74 14.66
CA GLN A 551 34.92 37.03 15.36
C GLN A 551 34.94 36.68 16.87
N CYS A 552 33.89 36.07 17.44
CA CYS A 552 33.82 35.78 18.87
C CYS A 552 33.95 34.28 19.25
N LEU A 553 34.69 33.47 18.48
CA LEU A 553 34.98 32.09 18.84
C LEU A 553 36.49 31.86 18.91
N GLU A 554 37.01 31.59 20.12
CA GLU A 554 38.43 31.33 20.30
C GLU A 554 38.89 30.04 19.58
N PRO A 555 40.08 30.00 18.95
CA PRO A 555 40.38 29.04 17.89
C PRO A 555 41.03 27.72 18.36
N LYS A 556 40.89 27.32 19.63
CA LYS A 556 41.71 26.22 20.18
C LYS A 556 40.98 24.91 20.49
N ASP A 557 39.68 24.90 20.78
CA ASP A 557 38.99 23.66 21.17
C ASP A 557 38.04 23.05 20.11
N LEU A 558 37.78 23.74 18.99
CA LEU A 558 36.92 23.23 17.90
C LEU A 558 37.59 22.25 16.93
N ARG A 559 38.93 22.09 16.97
CA ARG A 559 39.68 21.40 15.90
C ARG A 559 39.64 19.87 15.95
N TYR A 560 39.26 19.27 17.06
CA TYR A 560 39.25 17.80 17.21
C TYR A 560 37.85 17.20 17.44
N VAL A 561 36.95 17.90 18.11
CA VAL A 561 35.61 17.37 18.42
C VAL A 561 34.69 17.38 17.20
N SER A 562 34.79 18.38 16.34
CA SER A 562 33.89 18.56 15.18
C SER A 562 34.10 17.51 14.07
N LEU A 563 35.35 17.08 13.87
CA LEU A 563 35.73 16.16 12.79
C LEU A 563 35.55 14.70 13.21
N GLN A 564 35.85 14.38 14.48
CA GLN A 564 35.53 13.06 15.06
C GLN A 564 34.01 12.87 15.21
N TYR A 565 33.26 13.90 15.58
CA TYR A 565 31.79 13.82 15.63
C TYR A 565 31.19 13.69 14.22
N MET A 566 31.69 14.42 13.22
CA MET A 566 31.31 14.22 11.81
C MET A 566 31.64 12.80 11.33
N LEU A 567 32.85 12.30 11.59
CA LEU A 567 33.26 10.95 11.20
C LEU A 567 32.44 9.86 11.92
N ASN A 568 32.13 10.05 13.22
CA ASN A 568 31.28 9.14 13.99
C ASN A 568 29.80 9.20 13.52
N CYS A 569 29.31 10.36 13.05
CA CYS A 569 27.99 10.48 12.43
C CYS A 569 27.94 9.88 11.02
N LEU A 570 29.07 9.89 10.29
CA LEU A 570 29.24 9.25 8.98
C LEU A 570 29.40 7.72 9.09
N GLU A 571 30.05 7.21 10.14
CA GLU A 571 30.09 5.77 10.44
C GLU A 571 28.70 5.18 10.76
N ALA A 572 27.75 6.02 11.22
CA ALA A 572 26.40 5.59 11.57
C ALA A 572 25.41 5.58 10.39
N GLN A 573 25.78 6.09 9.22
CA GLN A 573 24.92 6.21 8.04
C GLN A 573 25.77 5.93 6.79
N CYS A 574 25.62 4.76 6.17
CA CYS A 574 26.37 4.19 5.03
C CYS A 574 26.68 5.11 3.82
N LEU A 575 27.33 6.25 4.04
CA LEU A 575 27.75 7.24 3.06
C LEU A 575 29.27 7.32 3.23
N GLU A 576 30.01 6.75 2.28
CA GLU A 576 31.46 6.69 2.44
C GLU A 576 32.06 8.10 2.29
N PRO A 577 33.05 8.49 3.13
CA PRO A 577 33.72 9.80 3.02
C PRO A 577 34.33 10.10 1.64
N LYS A 578 34.57 9.06 0.83
CA LYS A 578 35.05 9.18 -0.55
C LYS A 578 33.94 9.71 -1.49
N ASP A 579 32.71 9.21 -1.36
CA ASP A 579 31.58 9.55 -2.23
C ASP A 579 31.21 11.04 -2.10
N LEU A 580 31.29 11.57 -0.88
CA LEU A 580 31.05 12.99 -0.60
C LEU A 580 32.17 13.90 -1.10
N ARG A 581 33.43 13.43 -1.05
CA ARG A 581 34.60 14.18 -1.55
C ARG A 581 34.62 14.20 -3.08
N ASP A 582 34.28 13.09 -3.73
CA ASP A 582 34.16 12.99 -5.19
C ASP A 582 32.98 13.85 -5.68
N PHE A 583 31.85 13.81 -4.97
CA PHE A 583 30.68 14.66 -5.19
C PHE A 583 31.00 16.17 -5.16
N LEU A 584 31.70 16.63 -4.12
CA LEU A 584 32.10 18.04 -4.03
C LEU A 584 33.36 18.34 -4.85
N ARG A 585 33.86 17.42 -5.69
CA ARG A 585 35.11 17.60 -6.45
C ARG A 585 36.24 18.12 -5.56
N LEU A 586 36.40 17.49 -4.38
CA LEU A 586 37.38 17.85 -3.34
C LEU A 586 38.65 16.96 -3.40
N GLY A 587 38.66 15.91 -4.23
CA GLY A 587 39.84 15.12 -4.56
C GLY A 587 40.37 15.51 -5.95
N GLU A 588 41.68 15.72 -6.07
CA GLU A 588 42.43 16.32 -7.19
C GLU A 588 42.45 17.86 -7.21
N PRO A 589 43.61 18.49 -7.50
CA PRO A 589 43.96 19.80 -6.95
C PRO A 589 42.91 20.83 -7.36
N LEU A 590 42.44 21.57 -6.35
CA LEU A 590 41.63 22.78 -6.48
C LEU A 590 41.97 23.48 -7.80
N CYS A 591 41.01 23.58 -8.72
CA CYS A 591 41.16 24.16 -10.06
C CYS A 591 41.69 25.60 -10.01
N SER A 592 43.00 25.75 -9.78
CA SER A 592 43.78 26.97 -9.88
C SER A 592 44.63 26.96 -11.15
N LEU A 593 44.33 26.07 -12.09
CA LEU A 593 44.91 26.14 -13.42
C LEU A 593 44.04 27.08 -14.26
N SER A 594 44.69 28.05 -14.89
CA SER A 594 44.09 28.91 -15.89
C SER A 594 43.56 28.07 -17.06
N ILE A 595 42.56 28.58 -17.80
CA ILE A 595 42.04 27.93 -19.01
C ILE A 595 43.18 27.59 -19.99
N ASP A 596 44.20 28.45 -20.05
CA ASP A 596 45.39 28.28 -20.88
C ASP A 596 46.26 27.10 -20.45
N GLU A 597 46.36 26.79 -19.15
CA GLU A 597 47.13 25.64 -18.63
C GLU A 597 46.39 24.31 -18.83
N MET A 598 45.06 24.31 -18.80
CA MET A 598 44.25 23.10 -19.07
C MET A 598 44.34 22.64 -20.54
N GLU A 599 44.51 23.55 -21.50
CA GLU A 599 44.65 23.23 -22.93
C GLU A 599 46.01 22.62 -23.27
N THR A 600 47.06 22.96 -22.51
CA THR A 600 48.41 22.41 -22.71
C THR A 600 48.62 21.01 -22.13
N CYS A 601 47.95 20.64 -21.03
CA CYS A 601 48.16 19.36 -20.37
C CYS A 601 47.34 18.18 -20.92
N TYR A 602 46.22 18.42 -21.63
CA TYR A 602 45.33 17.33 -22.11
C TYR A 602 44.71 17.60 -23.50
N PRO A 603 45.50 17.53 -24.59
CA PRO A 603 45.05 17.92 -25.94
C PRO A 603 44.12 16.90 -26.65
N ARG A 604 43.64 15.84 -25.98
CA ARG A 604 42.87 14.74 -26.61
C ARG A 604 41.62 14.30 -25.83
N ARG A 605 40.80 15.25 -25.34
CA ARG A 605 39.44 14.91 -24.85
C ARG A 605 38.38 15.78 -25.54
N PRO A 606 37.20 15.21 -25.86
CA PRO A 606 36.10 15.95 -26.48
C PRO A 606 35.62 17.09 -25.56
N PRO A 607 35.18 18.23 -26.13
CA PRO A 607 34.92 19.48 -25.40
C PRO A 607 33.85 19.40 -24.30
N HIS A 608 33.02 18.37 -24.28
CA HIS A 608 31.91 18.19 -23.34
C HIS A 608 32.25 17.42 -22.05
N ARG A 609 33.47 16.87 -21.91
CA ARG A 609 33.90 16.09 -20.73
C ARG A 609 35.18 16.63 -20.09
N LYS A 610 35.17 17.90 -19.66
CA LYS A 610 36.25 18.50 -18.83
C LYS A 610 35.95 18.24 -17.33
N PRO A 611 36.80 17.52 -16.57
CA PRO A 611 36.69 17.50 -15.12
C PRO A 611 37.02 18.90 -14.56
N GLY A 612 36.21 19.40 -13.60
CA GLY A 612 36.49 20.66 -12.89
C GLY A 612 35.73 21.94 -13.28
N GLY A 613 34.57 21.86 -13.96
CA GLY A 613 33.74 23.05 -14.28
C GLY A 613 32.80 23.56 -13.16
N PRO A 614 32.19 24.76 -13.31
CA PRO A 614 31.18 25.28 -12.37
C PRO A 614 29.94 24.39 -12.28
N VAL A 615 29.26 24.39 -11.14
CA VAL A 615 27.99 23.65 -10.94
C VAL A 615 26.86 24.39 -11.67
N PRO A 616 26.11 23.74 -12.59
CA PRO A 616 24.98 24.37 -13.30
C PRO A 616 23.90 24.93 -12.36
N LEU A 617 23.29 26.05 -12.75
CA LEU A 617 22.33 26.80 -11.92
C LEU A 617 21.06 25.99 -11.61
N THR A 618 20.63 25.13 -12.52
CA THR A 618 19.49 24.23 -12.29
C THR A 618 19.76 23.26 -11.14
N ARG A 619 20.99 22.76 -10.99
CA ARG A 619 21.37 21.83 -9.93
C ARG A 619 21.28 22.48 -8.55
N VAL A 620 21.70 23.75 -8.46
CA VAL A 620 21.49 24.56 -7.27
C VAL A 620 19.99 24.80 -7.02
N LYS A 621 19.20 25.08 -8.06
CA LYS A 621 17.74 25.26 -7.96
C LYS A 621 17.03 23.98 -7.50
N THR A 622 17.38 22.80 -8.03
CA THR A 622 16.81 21.51 -7.61
C THR A 622 17.16 21.23 -6.15
N LEU A 623 18.42 21.40 -5.75
CA LEU A 623 18.84 21.19 -4.35
C LEU A 623 18.13 22.16 -3.39
N VAL A 624 18.01 23.43 -3.77
CA VAL A 624 17.22 24.44 -3.03
C VAL A 624 15.74 24.02 -3.00
N SER A 625 15.18 23.57 -4.13
CA SER A 625 13.78 23.13 -4.24
C SER A 625 13.47 21.91 -3.36
N MET A 626 14.41 20.97 -3.23
CA MET A 626 14.33 19.78 -2.37
C MET A 626 14.52 20.11 -0.88
N THR A 627 15.22 21.19 -0.56
CA THR A 627 15.50 21.62 0.82
C THR A 627 14.58 22.75 1.31
N THR A 628 13.81 23.38 0.43
CA THR A 628 12.86 24.44 0.79
C THR A 628 11.57 23.81 1.32
N PRO A 629 11.16 24.09 2.57
CA PRO A 629 9.89 23.64 3.11
C PRO A 629 8.74 24.22 2.27
N ARG A 630 7.88 23.35 1.72
CA ARG A 630 6.77 23.79 0.86
C ARG A 630 5.50 24.13 1.65
N ASP A 631 5.38 23.66 2.89
CA ASP A 631 4.22 23.90 3.76
C ASP A 631 4.57 24.79 4.96
N PHE A 632 4.22 26.07 4.85
CA PHE A 632 4.39 27.09 5.91
C PHE A 632 3.43 26.93 7.11
N ARG A 633 2.57 25.90 7.13
CA ARG A 633 1.47 25.76 8.10
C ARG A 633 1.85 24.99 9.38
N ALA A 634 3.03 24.38 9.44
CA ALA A 634 3.48 23.63 10.62
C ALA A 634 4.22 24.57 11.59
N HIS A 635 3.56 25.02 12.66
CA HIS A 635 4.13 25.54 13.92
C HIS A 635 5.65 25.79 13.94
N SER A 636 6.13 26.82 13.23
CA SER A 636 7.56 27.20 13.17
C SER A 636 8.55 26.09 12.81
N SER A 637 8.09 24.93 12.33
CA SER A 637 8.90 23.74 12.05
C SER A 637 9.00 23.52 10.55
N THR A 638 10.23 23.40 10.05
CA THR A 638 10.55 23.21 8.63
C THR A 638 10.29 21.79 8.12
N THR A 639 9.83 20.88 9.00
CA THR A 639 9.65 19.44 8.70
C THR A 639 8.35 18.91 9.30
N LEU A 640 7.56 18.18 8.52
CA LEU A 640 6.39 17.44 9.02
C LEU A 640 6.81 16.48 10.16
N PRO A 641 6.04 16.36 11.26
CA PRO A 641 6.31 15.36 12.29
C PRO A 641 5.97 13.94 11.80
N PRO A 642 6.48 12.86 12.41
CA PRO A 642 5.98 11.51 12.18
C PRO A 642 4.52 11.38 12.60
N PHE A 643 3.68 10.76 11.78
CA PHE A 643 2.24 10.61 12.05
C PHE A 643 1.65 9.30 11.52
N VAL A 644 0.47 8.98 12.04
CA VAL A 644 -0.44 7.97 11.49
C VAL A 644 -1.63 8.67 10.87
N GLU A 645 -1.80 8.56 9.56
CA GLU A 645 -2.95 9.08 8.83
C GLU A 645 -4.11 8.11 8.93
N LEU A 646 -5.30 8.67 9.14
CA LEU A 646 -6.58 8.00 9.27
C LEU A 646 -7.57 8.67 8.33
N ASP A 647 -7.65 8.13 7.11
CA ASP A 647 -8.55 8.56 6.04
C ASP A 647 -9.74 7.60 5.92
N MET A 648 -10.94 8.09 6.26
CA MET A 648 -12.16 7.30 6.25
C MET A 648 -12.81 7.19 4.86
N SER A 649 -12.28 7.88 3.83
CA SER A 649 -12.92 7.94 2.50
C SER A 649 -12.84 6.62 1.75
N ALA A 650 -11.75 5.86 1.93
CA ALA A 650 -11.51 4.61 1.21
C ALA A 650 -12.29 3.42 1.77
N GLU A 651 -12.40 3.33 3.10
CA GLU A 651 -12.95 2.14 3.78
C GLU A 651 -13.96 2.45 4.85
N GLY A 652 -14.01 3.69 5.35
CA GLY A 652 -14.88 4.11 6.43
C GLY A 652 -14.44 3.70 7.83
N PHE A 653 -13.27 3.10 7.98
CA PHE A 653 -12.68 2.79 9.28
C PHE A 653 -11.15 2.89 9.18
N GLY A 654 -10.52 2.98 10.36
CA GLY A 654 -9.07 3.07 10.48
C GLY A 654 -8.72 3.45 11.90
N CYS A 655 -7.89 2.65 12.56
CA CYS A 655 -7.49 2.89 13.95
C CYS A 655 -6.14 2.26 14.33
N LEU A 656 -5.59 2.73 15.43
CA LEU A 656 -4.58 2.01 16.20
C LEU A 656 -5.29 1.22 17.31
N TYR A 657 -5.08 -0.09 17.33
CA TYR A 657 -5.56 -0.99 18.38
C TYR A 657 -4.44 -1.30 19.36
N LEU A 658 -4.65 -1.00 20.64
CA LEU A 658 -3.72 -1.31 21.70
C LEU A 658 -4.26 -2.48 22.52
N PRO A 659 -3.71 -3.69 22.36
CA PRO A 659 -4.08 -4.81 23.22
C PRO A 659 -3.49 -4.61 24.62
N SER A 660 -4.17 -5.15 25.63
CA SER A 660 -3.61 -5.32 26.98
C SER A 660 -3.03 -4.02 27.58
N VAL A 661 -3.84 -2.94 27.60
CA VAL A 661 -3.46 -1.63 28.15
C VAL A 661 -3.25 -1.72 29.67
N ALA A 662 -4.09 -2.50 30.36
CA ALA A 662 -3.92 -2.86 31.76
C ALA A 662 -4.02 -4.39 31.92
N PRO A 663 -2.92 -5.12 31.72
CA PRO A 663 -2.90 -6.57 31.86
C PRO A 663 -3.17 -7.01 33.30
N GLN A 664 -4.00 -8.03 33.48
CA GLN A 664 -4.33 -8.62 34.78
C GLN A 664 -4.28 -10.14 34.70
N SER A 665 -3.87 -10.78 35.80
CA SER A 665 -3.88 -12.23 35.94
C SER A 665 -5.31 -12.76 36.17
N PRO A 666 -5.62 -14.01 35.78
CA PRO A 666 -6.97 -14.57 35.93
C PRO A 666 -7.32 -14.88 37.39
N SER A 667 -6.31 -15.09 38.24
CA SER A 667 -6.45 -15.30 39.67
C SER A 667 -6.49 -13.93 40.36
N GLY A 668 -7.70 -13.39 40.54
CA GLY A 668 -7.88 -12.12 41.23
C GLY A 668 -7.11 -12.04 42.55
N THR A 669 -6.67 -10.84 42.88
CA THR A 669 -6.13 -10.46 44.20
C THR A 669 -7.18 -10.66 45.28
N SER A 670 -7.33 -11.91 45.74
CA SER A 670 -8.02 -12.19 47.00
C SER A 670 -7.09 -11.79 48.14
N VAL A 671 -7.45 -10.73 48.86
CA VAL A 671 -6.78 -10.30 50.10
C VAL A 671 -7.05 -11.32 51.21
N VAL A 672 -6.22 -12.36 51.32
CA VAL A 672 -5.98 -13.08 52.58
C VAL A 672 -4.51 -13.52 52.62
N PRO A 673 -3.67 -13.06 53.57
CA PRO A 673 -2.34 -13.61 53.77
C PRO A 673 -2.41 -14.82 54.69
N VAL A 674 -1.62 -15.86 54.40
CA VAL A 674 -0.80 -16.68 55.32
C VAL A 674 -0.50 -18.04 54.67
N GLY A 675 0.77 -18.27 54.37
CA GLY A 675 1.37 -19.61 54.37
C GLY A 675 1.31 -20.44 53.09
N ALA A 676 2.15 -20.12 52.10
CA ALA A 676 2.77 -21.13 51.23
C ALA A 676 3.94 -20.52 50.45
N LEU A 677 5.17 -20.81 50.89
CA LEU A 677 6.38 -20.62 50.09
C LEU A 677 6.42 -21.72 49.02
N GLY A 678 6.02 -21.38 47.80
CA GLY A 678 6.18 -22.21 46.62
C GLY A 678 6.13 -21.31 45.39
N ALA A 679 7.15 -21.37 44.55
CA ALA A 679 7.30 -20.57 43.35
C ALA A 679 6.04 -20.65 42.47
N VAL A 680 5.35 -19.52 42.28
CA VAL A 680 4.26 -19.39 41.30
C VAL A 680 4.73 -18.41 40.25
N ASP A 681 5.04 -18.91 39.06
CA ASP A 681 5.28 -18.08 37.89
C ASP A 681 4.03 -17.24 37.62
N SER A 682 4.19 -15.91 37.81
CA SER A 682 3.19 -14.89 37.53
C SER A 682 2.92 -14.82 36.03
N ASN A 683 2.02 -15.67 35.52
CA ASN A 683 1.60 -15.69 34.13
C ASN A 683 0.57 -14.56 33.86
N VAL A 684 1.07 -13.33 33.72
CA VAL A 684 0.28 -12.21 33.17
C VAL A 684 -0.26 -12.61 31.79
N VAL A 685 -1.57 -12.43 31.55
CA VAL A 685 -2.26 -12.98 30.38
C VAL A 685 -1.81 -12.33 29.06
N GLY A 686 -1.32 -11.08 29.09
CA GLY A 686 -0.87 -10.34 27.91
C GLY A 686 -0.01 -9.12 28.24
N GLY A 687 0.45 -8.41 27.21
CA GLY A 687 1.34 -7.25 27.36
C GLY A 687 2.82 -7.59 27.52
N ILE A 688 3.63 -6.55 27.77
CA ILE A 688 5.08 -6.59 27.96
C ILE A 688 5.44 -6.10 29.36
N GLY A 689 6.35 -6.81 30.05
CA GLY A 689 6.71 -6.56 31.44
C GLY A 689 6.18 -7.65 32.39
N THR A 690 6.36 -7.45 33.70
CA THR A 690 5.95 -8.40 34.74
C THR A 690 4.97 -7.76 35.71
N GLY A 691 4.05 -8.56 36.27
CA GLY A 691 3.08 -8.10 37.25
C GLY A 691 1.82 -7.45 36.66
N ASP A 692 0.77 -7.44 37.47
CA ASP A 692 -0.56 -6.93 37.09
C ASP A 692 -0.63 -5.39 37.16
N ARG A 693 -1.42 -4.81 36.26
CA ARG A 693 -1.72 -3.38 36.23
C ARG A 693 -3.18 -3.16 36.64
N MET A 694 -3.38 -2.48 37.77
CA MET A 694 -4.71 -2.19 38.30
C MET A 694 -5.44 -1.18 37.42
N PHE A 695 -6.70 -1.46 37.10
CA PHE A 695 -7.56 -0.55 36.33
C PHE A 695 -8.94 -0.41 37.00
N PRO A 696 -9.50 0.81 37.07
CA PRO A 696 -8.90 2.08 36.70
C PRO A 696 -7.82 2.53 37.73
N PRO A 697 -6.83 3.35 37.32
CA PRO A 697 -5.76 3.79 38.22
C PRO A 697 -6.28 4.54 39.45
N GLN A 698 -5.64 4.34 40.61
CA GLN A 698 -6.01 4.99 41.87
C GLN A 698 -5.46 6.42 41.99
N THR A 699 -4.39 6.72 41.26
CA THR A 699 -3.68 8.00 41.24
C THR A 699 -4.24 9.02 40.24
N GLY A 700 -5.29 8.66 39.50
CA GLY A 700 -5.77 9.42 38.35
C GLY A 700 -5.10 8.99 37.04
N LEU A 701 -5.52 9.62 35.94
CA LEU A 701 -5.10 9.25 34.59
C LEU A 701 -4.88 10.51 33.75
N SER A 702 -3.79 10.59 33.00
CA SER A 702 -3.59 11.67 32.02
C SER A 702 -3.25 11.12 30.64
N TYR A 703 -3.87 11.71 29.61
CA TYR A 703 -3.65 11.37 28.21
C TYR A 703 -3.23 12.61 27.44
N SER A 704 -2.05 12.56 26.83
CA SER A 704 -1.48 13.62 25.98
C SER A 704 -1.42 13.13 24.54
N THR A 705 -1.88 13.93 23.58
CA THR A 705 -1.89 13.54 22.16
C THR A 705 -1.69 14.74 21.24
N TRP A 706 -0.93 14.55 20.17
CA TRP A 706 -0.88 15.48 19.04
C TRP A 706 -1.82 15.02 17.94
N LEU A 707 -2.60 15.94 17.37
CA LEU A 707 -3.53 15.65 16.29
C LEU A 707 -3.53 16.76 15.23
N CYS A 708 -3.83 16.40 13.99
CA CYS A 708 -4.04 17.35 12.90
C CYS A 708 -5.22 16.86 12.05
N VAL A 709 -6.30 17.63 11.99
CA VAL A 709 -7.46 17.27 11.15
C VAL A 709 -7.26 17.88 9.78
N ASP A 710 -7.10 17.07 8.74
CA ASP A 710 -6.93 17.58 7.37
C ASP A 710 -8.27 17.95 6.74
N LYS A 711 -9.31 17.16 7.01
CA LYS A 711 -10.68 17.39 6.52
C LYS A 711 -11.70 16.91 7.54
N PHE A 712 -12.61 17.78 7.95
CA PHE A 712 -13.76 17.39 8.78
C PHE A 712 -14.84 16.68 7.96
N SER A 713 -15.57 15.78 8.61
CA SER A 713 -16.82 15.23 8.09
C SER A 713 -17.89 16.31 7.90
N ASP A 714 -18.90 16.07 7.08
CA ASP A 714 -20.10 16.89 7.06
C ASP A 714 -21.09 16.38 8.11
N PRO A 715 -21.53 17.22 9.06
CA PRO A 715 -22.54 16.82 10.04
C PRO A 715 -23.85 16.32 9.41
N ARG A 716 -24.18 16.77 8.19
CA ARG A 716 -25.47 16.49 7.54
C ARG A 716 -25.40 15.30 6.60
N THR A 717 -24.30 15.14 5.86
CA THR A 717 -24.18 14.08 4.84
C THR A 717 -23.44 12.85 5.35
N ASP A 718 -22.42 13.03 6.19
CA ASP A 718 -21.54 11.93 6.64
C ASP A 718 -20.99 12.13 8.06
N PRO A 719 -21.83 12.35 9.10
CA PRO A 719 -21.35 12.67 10.44
C PRO A 719 -20.40 11.59 10.98
N HIS A 720 -19.13 11.94 11.12
CA HIS A 720 -18.07 11.06 11.57
C HIS A 720 -17.14 11.79 12.55
N CYS A 721 -17.09 11.31 13.79
CA CYS A 721 -16.32 11.96 14.86
C CYS A 721 -14.82 11.64 14.77
N VAL A 722 -13.96 12.56 15.18
CA VAL A 722 -12.53 12.24 15.41
C VAL A 722 -12.42 11.53 16.75
N ARG A 723 -12.08 10.25 16.74
CA ARG A 723 -12.01 9.41 17.95
C ARG A 723 -10.57 9.38 18.48
N LEU A 724 -10.27 10.21 19.46
CA LEU A 724 -8.91 10.39 19.98
C LEU A 724 -8.50 9.25 20.91
N LEU A 725 -9.38 8.81 21.80
CA LEU A 725 -9.14 7.65 22.66
C LEU A 725 -10.46 6.98 23.02
N THR A 726 -10.52 5.66 22.85
CA THR A 726 -11.63 4.82 23.35
C THR A 726 -11.04 3.68 24.14
N MET A 727 -11.31 3.59 25.44
CA MET A 727 -10.93 2.46 26.27
C MET A 727 -12.12 1.54 26.46
N VAL A 728 -11.87 0.25 26.28
CA VAL A 728 -12.88 -0.80 26.36
C VAL A 728 -12.35 -1.88 27.30
N ARG A 729 -13.24 -2.38 28.15
CA ARG A 729 -12.95 -3.53 29.01
C ARG A 729 -13.91 -4.67 28.69
N ASN A 730 -13.40 -5.89 28.83
CA ASN A 730 -14.15 -7.11 28.59
C ASN A 730 -14.32 -7.89 29.90
N LEU A 731 -15.54 -8.38 30.14
CA LEU A 731 -15.93 -9.11 31.34
C LEU A 731 -15.75 -10.62 31.13
N HIS A 732 -14.97 -11.26 32.00
CA HIS A 732 -14.83 -12.72 31.99
C HIS A 732 -16.05 -13.37 32.66
N GLY A 733 -17.13 -13.57 31.90
CA GLY A 733 -18.33 -14.26 32.38
C GLY A 733 -19.41 -14.44 31.32
N GLY A 734 -19.41 -15.56 30.60
CA GLY A 734 -20.55 -16.13 29.85
C GLY A 734 -21.09 -15.36 28.62
N ARG A 735 -20.99 -14.04 28.56
CA ARG A 735 -21.33 -13.18 27.42
C ARG A 735 -20.12 -12.28 27.14
N GLU A 736 -19.63 -12.22 25.90
CA GLU A 736 -18.55 -11.30 25.48
C GLU A 736 -19.06 -9.85 25.44
N ASP A 737 -19.49 -9.31 26.58
CA ASP A 737 -20.00 -7.95 26.68
C ASP A 737 -18.82 -6.97 26.80
N HIS A 738 -18.47 -6.37 25.66
CA HIS A 738 -17.47 -5.31 25.56
C HIS A 738 -18.07 -3.98 26.05
N LEU A 739 -17.51 -3.40 27.11
CA LEU A 739 -17.98 -2.13 27.69
C LEU A 739 -16.96 -1.01 27.44
N VAL A 740 -17.38 0.04 26.74
CA VAL A 740 -16.63 1.30 26.66
C VAL A 740 -16.68 1.96 28.03
N CYS A 741 -15.52 2.29 28.59
CA CYS A 741 -15.40 2.87 29.94
C CYS A 741 -14.72 4.25 29.97
N LEU A 742 -14.06 4.65 28.87
CA LEU A 742 -13.58 6.00 28.64
C LEU A 742 -13.66 6.32 27.14
N SER A 743 -14.23 7.46 26.79
CA SER A 743 -14.27 7.97 25.42
C SER A 743 -13.86 9.44 25.38
N LEU A 744 -12.93 9.76 24.48
CA LEU A 744 -12.51 11.11 24.13
C LEU A 744 -12.69 11.29 22.62
N VAL A 745 -13.63 12.15 22.23
CA VAL A 745 -13.98 12.38 20.82
C VAL A 745 -14.12 13.86 20.50
N LEU A 746 -13.81 14.24 19.27
CA LEU A 746 -14.22 15.50 18.67
C LEU A 746 -15.51 15.25 17.87
N SER A 747 -16.60 15.89 18.29
CA SER A 747 -17.94 15.66 17.76
C SER A 747 -18.01 15.99 16.27
N ALA A 748 -18.70 15.15 15.49
CA ALA A 748 -19.00 15.48 14.09
C ALA A 748 -19.99 16.64 13.96
N ARG A 749 -20.83 16.88 14.97
CA ARG A 749 -21.99 17.77 14.88
C ARG A 749 -21.60 19.23 14.97
N ASP A 750 -20.84 19.53 16.00
CA ASP A 750 -20.42 20.88 16.34
C ASP A 750 -18.89 20.98 16.44
N LYS A 751 -18.15 19.85 16.50
CA LYS A 751 -16.69 19.82 16.73
C LYS A 751 -16.31 20.20 18.18
N ALA A 752 -17.23 20.04 19.12
CA ALA A 752 -16.91 20.07 20.55
C ALA A 752 -16.14 18.81 20.97
N ILE A 753 -15.27 18.94 21.96
CA ILE A 753 -14.64 17.80 22.64
C ILE A 753 -15.65 17.20 23.61
N ILE A 754 -15.88 15.89 23.47
CA ILE A 754 -16.70 15.12 24.40
C ILE A 754 -15.78 14.15 25.15
N VAL A 755 -15.84 14.22 26.48
CA VAL A 755 -15.19 13.30 27.40
C VAL A 755 -16.29 12.54 28.13
N SER A 756 -16.27 11.21 28.08
CA SER A 756 -17.24 10.38 28.80
C SER A 756 -16.56 9.23 29.53
N THR A 757 -16.88 9.08 30.81
CA THR A 757 -16.53 7.94 31.66
C THR A 757 -17.74 7.03 31.91
N GLN A 758 -18.85 7.30 31.22
CA GLN A 758 -20.06 6.48 31.31
C GLN A 758 -19.81 5.11 30.67
N GLU A 759 -20.23 4.06 31.36
CA GLU A 759 -20.10 2.70 30.86
C GLU A 759 -21.21 2.40 29.86
N THR A 760 -20.84 2.14 28.62
CA THR A 760 -21.78 1.81 27.55
C THR A 760 -21.37 0.53 26.85
N VAL A 761 -22.32 -0.34 26.54
CA VAL A 761 -22.06 -1.53 25.71
C VAL A 761 -21.55 -1.07 24.35
N MET A 762 -20.46 -1.67 23.89
CA MET A 762 -19.87 -1.37 22.61
C MET A 762 -20.89 -1.71 21.50
N PRO A 763 -21.36 -0.71 20.75
CA PRO A 763 -22.33 -0.94 19.69
C PRO A 763 -21.69 -1.77 18.60
N HIS A 764 -22.38 -2.84 18.20
CA HIS A 764 -22.01 -3.64 17.04
C HIS A 764 -22.81 -3.16 15.83
N ASN A 765 -22.15 -2.94 14.70
CA ASN A 765 -22.75 -2.52 13.43
C ASN A 765 -23.50 -1.17 13.48
N THR A 766 -23.12 -0.27 14.37
CA THR A 766 -23.71 1.07 14.49
C THR A 766 -22.65 2.11 14.15
N GLY A 767 -22.66 2.61 12.90
CA GLY A 767 -21.66 3.56 12.39
C GLY A 767 -21.72 4.96 13.02
N ASP A 768 -22.80 5.26 13.76
CA ASP A 768 -23.13 6.61 14.22
C ASP A 768 -22.89 6.82 15.71
N TRP A 769 -22.28 5.84 16.40
CA TRP A 769 -22.19 5.91 17.85
C TRP A 769 -21.27 7.04 18.32
N GLU A 770 -21.82 7.92 19.16
CA GLU A 770 -21.14 9.03 19.82
C GLU A 770 -21.59 9.03 21.29
N PRO A 771 -20.70 9.28 22.26
CA PRO A 771 -21.10 9.37 23.67
C PRO A 771 -22.08 10.52 23.88
N GLU A 772 -23.10 10.29 24.71
CA GLU A 772 -24.04 11.32 25.14
C GLU A 772 -23.28 12.33 26.01
N GLY A 773 -23.00 13.52 25.46
CA GLY A 773 -22.21 14.57 26.12
C GLY A 773 -22.93 15.29 27.27
N ILE A 774 -23.91 14.64 27.91
CA ILE A 774 -24.81 15.19 28.93
C ILE A 774 -24.84 14.22 30.12
N GLY A 775 -24.72 14.74 31.35
CA GLY A 775 -24.80 13.96 32.60
C GLY A 775 -23.55 14.11 33.49
N ASP A 776 -23.56 13.50 34.67
CA ASP A 776 -22.47 13.63 35.65
C ASP A 776 -21.20 12.82 35.31
N SER A 777 -21.30 11.90 34.35
CA SER A 777 -20.21 11.06 33.82
C SER A 777 -19.78 11.45 32.40
N SER A 778 -20.29 12.57 31.87
CA SER A 778 -19.95 13.07 30.53
C SER A 778 -19.80 14.59 30.53
N ALA A 779 -18.88 15.10 29.73
CA ALA A 779 -18.68 16.53 29.56
C ALA A 779 -18.45 16.89 28.10
N ARG A 780 -19.13 17.96 27.65
CA ARG A 780 -18.96 18.58 26.33
C ARG A 780 -18.28 19.94 26.51
N VAL A 781 -17.17 20.15 25.79
CA VAL A 781 -16.32 21.35 25.86
C VAL A 781 -16.15 21.92 24.45
N TRP A 782 -16.46 23.20 24.28
CA TRP A 782 -16.31 23.90 23.02
C TRP A 782 -14.90 24.50 22.90
N CYS A 783 -14.16 24.15 21.83
CA CYS A 783 -12.80 24.64 21.58
C CYS A 783 -12.67 25.14 20.12
N PRO A 784 -12.83 26.45 19.85
CA PRO A 784 -12.72 27.01 18.50
C PRO A 784 -11.36 26.80 17.84
N ASP A 785 -10.29 26.78 18.63
CA ASP A 785 -8.92 26.71 18.10
C ASP A 785 -8.64 25.41 17.34
N LEU A 786 -9.35 24.32 17.68
CA LEU A 786 -9.24 23.01 17.04
C LEU A 786 -10.00 22.90 15.71
N LEU A 787 -10.68 23.97 15.27
CA LEU A 787 -11.50 23.96 14.06
C LEU A 787 -10.69 24.17 12.78
N HIS A 788 -9.41 24.54 12.90
CA HIS A 788 -8.56 24.83 11.75
C HIS A 788 -8.02 23.55 11.10
N GLU A 789 -8.40 23.34 9.84
CA GLU A 789 -7.92 22.20 9.06
C GLU A 789 -6.43 22.35 8.70
N GLY A 790 -5.67 21.26 8.81
CA GLY A 790 -4.25 21.18 8.48
C GLY A 790 -3.31 21.77 9.54
N GLN A 791 -3.81 22.08 10.74
CA GLN A 791 -3.00 22.55 11.88
C GLN A 791 -2.81 21.45 12.92
N TRP A 792 -1.58 21.36 13.46
CA TRP A 792 -1.22 20.43 14.54
C TRP A 792 -1.57 21.03 15.89
N HIS A 793 -2.39 20.35 16.68
CA HIS A 793 -2.72 20.76 18.03
C HIS A 793 -2.29 19.71 19.05
N HIS A 794 -1.87 20.19 20.22
CA HIS A 794 -1.56 19.36 21.37
C HIS A 794 -2.74 19.35 22.34
N LEU A 795 -3.31 18.19 22.59
CA LEU A 795 -4.43 18.01 23.51
C LEU A 795 -4.01 17.19 24.71
N VAL A 796 -4.30 17.67 25.91
CA VAL A 796 -4.09 16.90 27.15
C VAL A 796 -5.38 16.83 27.97
N LEU A 797 -5.81 15.60 28.25
CA LEU A 797 -6.87 15.28 29.20
C LEU A 797 -6.26 14.80 30.51
N VAL A 798 -6.63 15.43 31.62
CA VAL A 798 -6.22 15.04 32.97
C VAL A 798 -7.45 14.66 33.78
N LEU A 799 -7.58 13.39 34.17
CA LEU A 799 -8.63 12.87 35.03
C LEU A 799 -8.08 12.74 36.46
N ASN A 800 -8.58 13.59 37.35
CA ASN A 800 -8.25 13.55 38.76
C ASN A 800 -9.26 12.70 39.53
N ARG A 801 -8.77 11.65 40.19
CA ARG A 801 -9.57 10.80 41.08
C ARG A 801 -9.52 11.36 42.50
N ALA A 802 -10.67 11.71 43.05
CA ALA A 802 -10.80 12.09 44.46
C ALA A 802 -11.61 11.04 45.22
N VAL A 803 -11.15 10.68 46.43
CA VAL A 803 -11.83 9.70 47.31
C VAL A 803 -12.85 10.40 48.23
N LEU A 804 -12.51 11.59 48.72
CA LEU A 804 -13.32 12.38 49.68
C LEU A 804 -14.04 13.58 49.04
N LYS A 805 -13.65 13.95 47.81
CA LYS A 805 -14.24 15.05 47.03
C LYS A 805 -14.75 14.49 45.71
N ASN A 806 -15.50 15.28 44.95
CA ASN A 806 -15.89 14.89 43.60
C ASN A 806 -14.64 14.84 42.70
N SER A 807 -14.51 13.74 41.95
CA SER A 807 -13.54 13.64 40.86
C SER A 807 -13.80 14.72 39.80
N SER A 808 -12.77 15.04 39.03
CA SER A 808 -12.81 16.11 38.04
C SER A 808 -11.96 15.79 36.83
N PHE A 809 -12.26 16.39 35.69
CA PHE A 809 -11.35 16.43 34.56
C PHE A 809 -10.87 17.86 34.30
N SER A 810 -9.66 17.97 33.75
CA SER A 810 -9.09 19.21 33.21
C SER A 810 -8.63 18.96 31.78
N LEU A 811 -8.94 19.90 30.90
CA LEU A 811 -8.57 19.87 29.48
C LEU A 811 -7.59 21.00 29.18
N TYR A 812 -6.53 20.68 28.46
CA TYR A 812 -5.52 21.62 27.98
C TYR A 812 -5.38 21.49 26.47
N VAL A 813 -5.22 22.62 25.79
CA VAL A 813 -4.98 22.74 24.34
C VAL A 813 -3.74 23.61 24.15
N ASP A 814 -2.78 23.12 23.37
CA ASP A 814 -1.54 23.84 23.02
C ASP A 814 -0.78 24.37 24.25
N GLY A 815 -0.71 23.53 25.29
CA GLY A 815 -0.07 23.85 26.56
C GLY A 815 -0.89 24.74 27.51
N GLN A 816 -2.02 25.27 27.06
CA GLN A 816 -2.87 26.18 27.84
C GLN A 816 -4.08 25.48 28.45
N HIS A 817 -4.48 25.90 29.64
CA HIS A 817 -5.67 25.39 30.31
C HIS A 817 -6.94 25.93 29.63
N VAL A 818 -7.87 25.04 29.29
CA VAL A 818 -9.14 25.41 28.66
C VAL A 818 -10.30 25.33 29.66
N GLN A 819 -10.48 24.18 30.30
CA GLN A 819 -11.62 23.96 31.19
C GLN A 819 -11.34 22.87 32.23
N THR A 820 -11.92 23.06 33.43
CA THR A 820 -12.01 22.02 34.47
C THR A 820 -13.47 21.89 34.92
N ARG A 821 -13.98 20.67 35.02
CA ARG A 821 -15.34 20.38 35.54
C ARG A 821 -15.33 19.12 36.39
N LYS A 822 -16.34 19.01 37.27
CA LYS A 822 -16.64 17.79 38.00
C LYS A 822 -17.07 16.70 37.00
N LEU A 823 -16.56 15.49 37.19
CA LEU A 823 -16.86 14.34 36.35
C LEU A 823 -16.66 13.09 37.19
N HIS A 824 -17.61 12.15 37.18
CA HIS A 824 -17.39 10.87 37.81
C HIS A 824 -16.18 10.16 37.20
N TYR A 825 -15.34 9.61 38.08
CA TYR A 825 -14.20 8.81 37.62
C TYR A 825 -14.69 7.49 37.04
N ILE A 826 -13.83 6.80 36.28
CA ILE A 826 -14.13 5.49 35.70
C ILE A 826 -14.55 4.54 36.83
N SER A 827 -15.67 3.83 36.65
CA SER A 827 -16.18 2.94 37.69
C SER A 827 -15.25 1.75 37.90
N GLN A 828 -15.02 1.45 39.18
CA GLN A 828 -14.14 0.38 39.64
C GLN A 828 -14.74 -1.00 39.41
N ASN A 829 -16.06 -1.12 39.51
CA ASN A 829 -16.77 -2.39 39.37
C ASN A 829 -17.60 -2.38 38.09
N PRO A 830 -17.29 -3.26 37.13
CA PRO A 830 -18.05 -3.34 35.90
C PRO A 830 -19.52 -3.71 36.12
N GLY A 831 -20.45 -2.97 35.52
CA GLY A 831 -21.88 -3.30 35.56
C GLY A 831 -22.56 -3.07 36.91
N GLY A 832 -21.94 -2.33 37.84
CA GLY A 832 -22.59 -1.88 39.08
C GLY A 832 -22.68 -2.92 40.21
N GLY A 833 -21.89 -4.00 40.15
CA GLY A 833 -21.85 -5.03 41.20
C GLY A 833 -21.27 -4.55 42.54
N ALA A 834 -21.59 -5.27 43.63
CA ALA A 834 -21.17 -4.96 45.00
C ALA A 834 -19.64 -4.74 45.12
N ALA A 835 -19.25 -3.79 45.99
CA ALA A 835 -17.89 -3.24 46.16
C ALA A 835 -16.73 -4.25 46.38
N ASN A 836 -17.02 -5.55 46.57
CA ASN A 836 -16.07 -6.55 47.04
C ASN A 836 -15.73 -7.65 46.02
N LEU A 837 -16.22 -7.57 44.77
CA LEU A 837 -15.94 -8.55 43.71
C LEU A 837 -15.15 -7.89 42.58
N THR A 838 -13.81 -7.82 42.71
CA THR A 838 -12.93 -7.44 41.60
C THR A 838 -12.87 -8.60 40.60
N VAL A 839 -13.73 -8.56 39.59
CA VAL A 839 -13.64 -9.48 38.45
C VAL A 839 -12.48 -9.02 37.56
N ALA A 840 -11.51 -9.90 37.32
CA ALA A 840 -10.40 -9.62 36.40
C ALA A 840 -10.99 -9.23 35.02
N SER A 841 -10.66 -8.02 34.54
CA SER A 841 -11.19 -7.50 33.27
C SER A 841 -10.03 -7.21 32.34
N SER A 842 -10.13 -7.66 31.08
CA SER A 842 -9.11 -7.31 30.09
C SER A 842 -9.42 -5.94 29.51
N VAL A 843 -8.45 -5.03 29.54
CA VAL A 843 -8.60 -3.64 29.07
C VAL A 843 -7.77 -3.43 27.81
N TYR A 844 -8.39 -2.90 26.77
CA TYR A 844 -7.75 -2.53 25.50
C TYR A 844 -8.24 -1.15 25.06
N SER A 845 -7.58 -0.56 24.06
CA SER A 845 -8.01 0.74 23.54
C SER A 845 -7.92 0.87 22.03
N TYR A 846 -8.68 1.82 21.50
CA TYR A 846 -8.61 2.29 20.12
C TYR A 846 -8.26 3.77 20.08
N ILE A 847 -7.45 4.15 19.10
CA ILE A 847 -7.28 5.52 18.63
C ILE A 847 -7.73 5.53 17.17
N GLY A 848 -8.82 6.20 16.86
CA GLY A 848 -9.50 6.13 15.55
C GLY A 848 -10.77 5.31 15.54
N THR A 849 -11.26 4.99 14.33
CA THR A 849 -12.54 4.31 14.12
C THR A 849 -12.31 2.81 13.94
N PRO A 850 -12.73 1.95 14.88
CA PRO A 850 -12.60 0.51 14.77
C PRO A 850 -13.49 -0.05 13.64
N PRO A 851 -13.17 -1.24 13.10
CA PRO A 851 -13.96 -1.88 12.04
C PRO A 851 -15.45 -2.04 12.37
N ALA A 852 -15.79 -2.23 13.65
CA ALA A 852 -17.18 -2.37 14.11
C ALA A 852 -18.04 -1.10 13.90
N TRP A 853 -17.41 0.08 13.76
CA TRP A 853 -18.06 1.37 13.54
C TRP A 853 -17.80 1.92 12.14
N ARG A 854 -17.56 1.02 11.18
CA ARG A 854 -17.27 1.36 9.79
C ARG A 854 -18.35 2.25 9.19
N ARG A 855 -17.94 3.39 8.65
CA ARG A 855 -18.79 4.35 7.93
C ARG A 855 -17.95 5.17 6.96
N TYR A 856 -18.30 5.15 5.68
CA TYR A 856 -17.66 6.02 4.69
C TYR A 856 -17.87 7.49 5.03
N SER A 857 -16.78 8.24 5.08
CA SER A 857 -16.79 9.68 5.36
C SER A 857 -15.61 10.35 4.69
N ARG A 858 -15.72 11.65 4.40
CA ARG A 858 -14.60 12.48 3.94
C ARG A 858 -13.58 12.81 5.05
N LEU A 859 -13.86 12.39 6.29
CA LEU A 859 -13.01 12.61 7.44
C LEU A 859 -11.59 12.07 7.18
N ALA A 860 -10.62 12.97 7.25
CA ALA A 860 -9.20 12.64 7.17
C ALA A 860 -8.45 13.41 8.26
N TRP A 861 -7.69 12.68 9.08
CA TRP A 861 -6.92 13.27 10.16
C TRP A 861 -5.65 12.45 10.45
N LYS A 862 -4.70 13.09 11.13
CA LYS A 862 -3.39 12.57 11.45
C LYS A 862 -3.22 12.50 12.96
N GLN A 863 -2.83 11.33 13.44
CA GLN A 863 -2.44 11.07 14.82
C GLN A 863 -0.92 11.21 14.95
N GLY A 864 -0.47 12.17 15.76
CA GLY A 864 0.94 12.38 16.10
C GLY A 864 1.36 11.57 17.34
N PRO A 865 2.44 11.97 18.03
CA PRO A 865 2.85 11.32 19.28
C PRO A 865 1.78 11.41 20.35
N CYS A 866 1.57 10.31 21.09
CA CYS A 866 0.65 10.31 22.23
C CYS A 866 1.15 9.45 23.40
N HIS A 867 0.80 9.86 24.61
CA HIS A 867 1.25 9.26 25.87
C HIS A 867 0.07 9.11 26.83
N LEU A 868 -0.03 7.94 27.46
CA LEU A 868 -1.00 7.66 28.53
C LEU A 868 -0.25 7.32 29.82
N VAL A 869 -0.56 8.01 30.91
CA VAL A 869 0.13 7.88 32.20
C VAL A 869 -0.87 7.80 33.36
N GLU A 870 -0.51 7.00 34.38
CA GLU A 870 -1.26 6.79 35.62
C GLU A 870 -0.92 7.84 36.68
N GLU A 871 -1.00 9.11 36.27
CA GLU A 871 -0.71 10.25 37.12
C GLU A 871 -1.50 11.46 36.66
N VAL A 872 -1.83 12.36 37.58
CA VAL A 872 -2.38 13.68 37.29
C VAL A 872 -1.23 14.61 36.91
N LEU A 873 -1.12 14.96 35.62
CA LEU A 873 -0.09 15.89 35.14
C LEU A 873 -0.36 17.31 35.64
N SER A 874 0.70 17.97 36.13
CA SER A 874 0.63 19.39 36.52
C SER A 874 0.61 20.30 35.29
N PRO A 875 0.05 21.52 35.40
CA PRO A 875 0.06 22.49 34.30
C PRO A 875 1.47 22.78 33.75
N GLN A 876 2.50 22.78 34.62
CA GLN A 876 3.89 22.98 34.21
C GLN A 876 4.41 21.84 33.35
N VAL A 877 4.09 20.59 33.69
CA VAL A 877 4.47 19.42 32.87
C VAL A 877 3.74 19.46 31.53
N VAL A 878 2.45 19.85 31.52
CA VAL A 878 1.67 20.00 30.28
C VAL A 878 2.29 21.06 29.35
N ALA A 879 2.67 22.23 29.87
CA ALA A 879 3.37 23.24 29.10
C ALA A 879 4.72 22.74 28.57
N THR A 880 5.47 21.99 29.40
CA THR A 880 6.74 21.37 28.98
C THR A 880 6.53 20.38 27.83
N LEU A 881 5.50 19.54 27.90
CA LEU A 881 5.15 18.59 26.82
C LEU A 881 4.81 19.31 25.50
N TYR A 882 4.11 20.43 25.57
CA TYR A 882 3.82 21.24 24.39
C TYR A 882 5.11 21.81 23.77
N HIS A 883 6.04 22.33 24.60
CA HIS A 883 7.32 22.86 24.14
C HIS A 883 8.26 21.80 23.55
N LEU A 884 8.14 20.53 23.95
CA LEU A 884 8.88 19.42 23.29
C LEU A 884 8.42 19.19 21.84
N GLY A 885 7.21 19.63 21.50
CA GLY A 885 6.67 19.62 20.15
C GLY A 885 6.26 18.23 19.62
N PRO A 886 5.67 18.19 18.41
CA PRO A 886 5.14 16.96 17.80
C PRO A 886 6.23 15.99 17.30
N GLN A 887 7.51 16.31 17.49
CA GLN A 887 8.64 15.48 17.08
C GLN A 887 9.26 14.70 18.24
N TYR A 888 8.77 14.91 19.46
CA TYR A 888 9.27 14.23 20.65
C TYR A 888 9.07 12.71 20.56
N LEU A 889 10.18 11.97 20.71
CA LEU A 889 10.22 10.50 20.60
C LEU A 889 10.35 9.78 21.95
N GLY A 890 10.62 10.54 23.02
CA GLY A 890 11.01 9.97 24.31
C GLY A 890 9.85 9.39 25.11
N SER A 891 10.21 8.72 26.21
CA SER A 891 9.32 8.09 27.19
C SER A 891 9.12 8.93 28.47
N LEU A 892 9.36 10.25 28.37
CA LEU A 892 9.25 11.23 29.47
C LEU A 892 10.29 11.10 30.59
N GLN A 893 11.31 10.23 30.42
CA GLN A 893 12.35 9.99 31.42
C GLN A 893 13.51 10.99 31.39
N ALA A 894 13.85 11.50 30.20
CA ALA A 894 14.91 12.49 30.02
C ALA A 894 14.58 13.44 28.85
N PRO A 895 13.53 14.28 28.97
CA PRO A 895 13.18 15.21 27.90
C PRO A 895 14.26 16.29 27.73
N GLN A 896 14.60 16.60 26.48
CA GLN A 896 15.53 17.68 26.15
C GLN A 896 14.78 18.78 25.41
N LEU A 897 14.82 19.99 25.96
CA LEU A 897 14.35 21.20 25.28
C LEU A 897 15.55 21.84 24.58
N ASN A 898 15.48 22.04 23.26
CA ASN A 898 16.43 22.87 22.51
C ASN A 898 17.94 22.54 22.69
N GLY A 899 18.29 21.28 23.00
CA GLY A 899 19.68 20.85 23.15
C GLY A 899 20.38 21.30 24.44
N THR A 900 19.64 21.75 25.46
CA THR A 900 20.16 21.92 26.83
C THR A 900 20.29 20.57 27.56
N GLU A 901 20.87 20.56 28.77
CA GLU A 901 20.93 19.37 29.62
C GLU A 901 19.58 18.67 29.74
N PRO A 902 19.56 17.32 29.81
CA PRO A 902 18.32 16.56 29.93
C PRO A 902 17.58 16.95 31.22
N LEU A 903 16.30 17.28 31.07
CA LEU A 903 15.42 17.49 32.22
C LEU A 903 15.29 16.19 33.02
N PRO A 904 15.00 16.28 34.33
CA PRO A 904 14.62 15.12 35.11
C PRO A 904 13.35 14.45 34.56
N ALA A 905 13.13 13.19 34.94
CA ALA A 905 11.95 12.44 34.57
C ALA A 905 10.67 13.20 34.93
N LEU A 906 9.81 13.45 33.93
CA LEU A 906 8.53 14.14 34.12
C LEU A 906 7.47 13.22 34.75
N VAL A 907 7.62 11.91 34.57
CA VAL A 907 6.74 10.86 35.09
C VAL A 907 7.59 9.67 35.48
N THR A 908 7.28 9.02 36.61
CA THR A 908 8.01 7.82 37.03
C THR A 908 7.78 6.66 36.06
N GLU A 909 8.79 5.80 35.91
CA GLU A 909 8.76 4.69 34.95
C GLU A 909 7.51 3.81 35.07
N GLU A 910 7.16 3.41 36.29
CA GLU A 910 6.04 2.51 36.60
C GLU A 910 4.66 3.07 36.17
N LYS A 911 4.51 4.40 36.20
CA LYS A 911 3.25 5.10 35.90
C LYS A 911 3.03 5.34 34.41
N ALA A 912 4.04 5.21 33.56
CA ALA A 912 3.84 5.30 32.12
C ALA A 912 3.11 4.04 31.61
N ILE A 913 1.96 4.16 30.94
CA ILE A 913 1.24 3.01 30.37
C ILE A 913 1.72 2.77 28.95
N PHE A 914 1.62 3.79 28.09
CA PHE A 914 2.16 3.74 26.76
C PHE A 914 2.61 5.10 26.23
N GLY A 915 3.58 5.07 25.32
CA GLY A 915 3.91 6.18 24.42
C GLY A 915 3.98 5.66 22.99
N LEU A 916 3.21 6.22 22.07
CA LEU A 916 3.19 5.83 20.66
C LEU A 916 3.83 6.91 19.79
N ASN A 917 4.63 6.47 18.83
CA ASN A 917 5.22 7.36 17.83
C ASN A 917 5.35 6.62 16.48
N ALA A 918 4.99 7.29 15.38
CA ALA A 918 5.06 6.72 14.05
C ALA A 918 6.49 6.41 13.56
N LYS A 919 7.52 6.97 14.20
CA LYS A 919 8.92 6.65 13.92
C LYS A 919 9.34 5.26 14.43
N ALA A 920 8.70 4.77 15.50
CA ALA A 920 9.01 3.49 16.13
C ALA A 920 8.05 2.39 15.62
N VAL A 921 8.16 2.03 14.34
CA VAL A 921 7.28 1.05 13.68
C VAL A 921 8.04 -0.20 13.23
N SER A 922 7.43 -1.37 13.39
CA SER A 922 7.91 -2.61 12.77
C SER A 922 6.79 -3.35 12.03
N GLN A 923 7.19 -4.20 11.07
CA GLN A 923 6.29 -5.14 10.42
C GLN A 923 6.52 -6.54 10.98
N LEU A 924 5.49 -7.12 11.61
CA LEU A 924 5.50 -8.47 12.17
C LEU A 924 4.35 -9.29 11.61
N THR A 925 4.44 -10.61 11.68
CA THR A 925 3.34 -11.52 11.34
C THR A 925 2.69 -12.02 12.63
N LEU A 926 1.45 -12.51 12.58
CA LEU A 926 0.79 -13.09 13.76
C LEU A 926 1.62 -14.22 14.38
N ALA A 927 2.26 -15.06 13.57
CA ALA A 927 3.19 -16.08 14.02
C ALA A 927 4.39 -15.51 14.81
N LYS A 928 4.96 -14.38 14.36
CA LYS A 928 6.07 -13.71 15.06
C LYS A 928 5.60 -13.02 16.34
N ILE A 929 4.42 -12.39 16.32
CA ILE A 929 3.79 -11.80 17.52
C ILE A 929 3.56 -12.89 18.58
N ARG A 930 3.03 -14.05 18.20
CA ARG A 930 2.82 -15.18 19.12
C ARG A 930 4.12 -15.73 19.73
N LYS A 931 5.25 -15.58 19.04
CA LYS A 931 6.57 -16.05 19.50
C LYS A 931 7.30 -15.01 20.37
N VAL A 932 7.17 -13.73 20.04
CA VAL A 932 7.89 -12.62 20.69
C VAL A 932 7.09 -12.02 21.85
N TYR A 933 5.77 -12.00 21.75
CA TYR A 933 4.83 -11.48 22.75
C TYR A 933 3.92 -12.60 23.26
N SER A 934 2.73 -12.25 23.79
CA SER A 934 1.81 -13.21 24.37
C SER A 934 0.90 -13.90 23.35
N LYS A 935 0.42 -15.11 23.69
CA LYS A 935 -0.62 -15.81 22.93
C LYS A 935 -1.97 -15.10 22.99
N ALA A 936 -2.27 -14.37 24.08
CA ALA A 936 -3.52 -13.62 24.21
C ALA A 936 -3.55 -12.42 23.26
N ASP A 937 -2.45 -11.65 23.19
CA ASP A 937 -2.33 -10.51 22.28
C ASP A 937 -2.43 -10.98 20.82
N ASN A 938 -1.78 -12.09 20.46
CA ASN A 938 -1.92 -12.71 19.14
C ASN A 938 -3.39 -13.00 18.78
N LYS A 939 -4.15 -13.64 19.69
CA LYS A 939 -5.58 -13.93 19.45
C LYS A 939 -6.42 -12.66 19.36
N ALA A 940 -6.16 -11.68 20.22
CA ALA A 940 -6.89 -10.41 20.25
C ALA A 940 -6.67 -9.62 18.94
N ILE A 941 -5.42 -9.53 18.47
CA ILE A 941 -5.07 -8.87 17.20
C ILE A 941 -5.69 -9.63 16.02
N ALA A 942 -5.63 -10.96 16.02
CA ALA A 942 -6.22 -11.77 14.96
C ALA A 942 -7.75 -11.55 14.85
N LYS A 943 -8.45 -11.46 15.99
CA LYS A 943 -9.90 -11.14 16.04
C LYS A 943 -10.19 -9.77 15.41
N GLN A 944 -9.37 -8.76 15.68
CA GLN A 944 -9.55 -7.41 15.14
C GLN A 944 -9.27 -7.31 13.64
N LEU A 945 -8.33 -8.10 13.13
CA LEU A 945 -8.00 -8.14 11.69
C LEU A 945 -8.92 -9.08 10.88
N GLY A 946 -9.81 -9.84 11.53
CA GLY A 946 -10.65 -10.83 10.87
C GLY A 946 -9.87 -12.02 10.32
N MET A 947 -8.76 -12.39 10.97
CA MET A 947 -7.81 -13.41 10.49
C MET A 947 -7.68 -14.58 11.46
N SER A 948 -7.19 -15.72 10.97
CA SER A 948 -6.81 -16.84 11.84
C SER A 948 -5.58 -16.48 12.67
N SER A 949 -5.57 -16.85 13.96
CA SER A 949 -4.43 -16.67 14.87
C SER A 949 -3.15 -17.41 14.43
N HIS A 950 -3.28 -18.37 13.51
CA HIS A 950 -2.18 -19.15 12.94
C HIS A 950 -1.62 -18.57 11.63
N GLU A 951 -2.18 -17.48 11.11
CA GLU A 951 -1.72 -16.85 9.88
C GLU A 951 -0.28 -16.34 10.00
N ASN A 952 0.52 -16.51 8.94
CA ASN A 952 1.97 -16.25 8.98
C ASN A 952 2.50 -15.38 7.84
N ALA A 953 1.70 -15.04 6.83
CA ALA A 953 2.17 -14.30 5.67
C ALA A 953 1.83 -12.80 5.75
N THR A 954 0.73 -12.45 6.40
CA THR A 954 0.25 -11.06 6.41
C THR A 954 1.14 -10.16 7.25
N PRO A 955 1.72 -9.10 6.66
CA PRO A 955 2.49 -8.11 7.41
C PRO A 955 1.55 -7.21 8.22
N ILE A 956 1.81 -7.12 9.52
CA ILE A 956 1.08 -6.26 10.46
C ILE A 956 2.04 -5.18 10.93
N ARG A 957 1.66 -3.92 10.75
CA ARG A 957 2.41 -2.77 11.27
C ARG A 957 2.07 -2.56 12.75
N ILE A 958 3.11 -2.45 13.58
CA ILE A 958 2.99 -2.19 15.01
C ILE A 958 3.84 -0.98 15.36
N LEU A 959 3.23 0.04 15.96
CA LEU A 959 3.92 1.13 16.63
C LEU A 959 4.33 0.64 18.00
N HIS A 960 5.63 0.55 18.26
CA HIS A 960 6.15 0.07 19.54
C HIS A 960 5.83 1.06 20.66
N ASN A 961 5.45 0.50 21.81
CA ASN A 961 5.30 1.27 23.03
C ASN A 961 6.69 1.76 23.50
N SER A 962 6.92 3.07 23.49
CA SER A 962 8.17 3.67 23.98
C SER A 962 8.37 3.46 25.48
N ALA A 963 7.31 3.21 26.26
CA ALA A 963 7.39 2.85 27.67
C ALA A 963 7.64 1.33 27.89
N GLY A 964 7.77 0.54 26.83
CA GLY A 964 7.83 -0.91 26.92
C GLY A 964 9.07 -1.49 27.59
N HIS A 965 10.15 -0.71 27.65
CA HIS A 965 11.43 -1.09 28.29
C HIS A 965 11.56 -0.54 29.72
N LEU A 966 10.63 0.28 30.18
CA LEU A 966 10.68 0.91 31.49
C LEU A 966 10.36 -0.10 32.61
N GLY A 967 10.93 0.09 33.80
CA GLY A 967 10.60 -0.72 34.98
C GLY A 967 9.15 -0.52 35.41
N GLY A 968 8.54 -1.55 36.04
CA GLY A 968 7.18 -1.50 36.58
C GLY A 968 6.22 -2.53 35.99
N PRO A 969 4.89 -2.38 36.21
CA PRO A 969 3.91 -3.39 35.86
C PRO A 969 3.71 -3.52 34.36
N ALA A 970 3.19 -4.67 33.91
CA ALA A 970 3.01 -4.98 32.50
C ALA A 970 2.18 -3.92 31.74
N ARG A 971 2.50 -3.73 30.46
CA ARG A 971 1.96 -2.68 29.58
C ARG A 971 1.55 -3.24 28.23
N SER A 972 0.85 -2.44 27.44
CA SER A 972 0.59 -2.78 26.03
C SER A 972 1.90 -2.90 25.25
N LEU A 973 1.97 -3.85 24.32
CA LEU A 973 3.09 -3.98 23.38
C LEU A 973 3.22 -2.77 22.45
N GLY A 974 2.13 -2.05 22.20
CA GLY A 974 2.07 -0.93 21.27
C GLY A 974 0.75 -0.82 20.51
N GLY A 975 0.71 0.12 19.56
CA GLY A 975 -0.44 0.37 18.69
C GLY A 975 -0.36 -0.46 17.41
N VAL A 976 -1.25 -1.43 17.27
CA VAL A 976 -1.41 -2.23 16.06
C VAL A 976 -2.24 -1.45 15.05
N VAL A 977 -1.69 -1.26 13.84
CA VAL A 977 -2.34 -0.50 12.78
C VAL A 977 -3.44 -1.35 12.14
N ILE A 978 -4.69 -0.86 12.20
CA ILE A 978 -5.86 -1.49 11.58
C ILE A 978 -6.40 -0.59 10.48
N GLY A 979 -6.45 -1.14 9.27
CA GLY A 979 -6.89 -0.46 8.04
C GLY A 979 -6.00 -0.88 6.87
N TYR A 980 -6.56 -0.91 5.66
CA TYR A 980 -5.86 -1.37 4.48
C TYR A 980 -5.37 -0.18 3.63
N LEU A 981 -6.31 0.60 3.09
CA LEU A 981 -6.03 1.74 2.20
C LEU A 981 -6.10 3.07 2.95
N GLY A 982 -6.99 3.17 3.93
CA GLY A 982 -7.27 4.42 4.66
C GLY A 982 -6.24 4.76 5.74
N VAL A 983 -5.36 3.82 6.12
CA VAL A 983 -4.44 4.01 7.25
C VAL A 983 -2.98 3.90 6.83
N ARG A 984 -2.21 4.95 7.14
CA ARG A 984 -0.80 5.06 6.72
C ARG A 984 0.05 5.53 7.89
N VAL A 985 1.21 4.90 8.09
CA VAL A 985 2.18 5.32 9.08
C VAL A 985 3.31 5.97 8.31
N PHE A 986 3.52 7.27 8.50
CA PHE A 986 4.52 8.02 7.78
C PHE A 986 5.55 8.62 8.74
N SER A 987 6.83 8.42 8.43
CA SER A 987 7.94 9.00 9.15
C SER A 987 8.80 9.78 8.15
N PRO A 988 8.61 11.11 8.02
CA PRO A 988 9.35 11.91 7.06
C PRO A 988 10.86 11.86 7.33
N ARG A 989 11.64 11.82 6.25
CA ARG A 989 13.11 11.93 6.27
C ARG A 989 13.52 13.02 5.27
N PRO A 990 13.29 14.29 5.60
CA PRO A 990 13.53 15.38 4.66
C PRO A 990 15.02 15.53 4.41
N VAL A 991 15.38 15.83 3.15
CA VAL A 991 16.77 16.02 2.70
C VAL A 991 17.50 17.07 3.55
N VAL A 992 16.81 18.08 4.07
CA VAL A 992 17.38 19.10 4.97
C VAL A 992 18.12 18.47 6.17
N ARG A 993 17.50 17.50 6.85
CA ARG A 993 18.13 16.82 8.01
C ARG A 993 19.32 15.97 7.60
N MET A 994 19.29 15.43 6.38
CA MET A 994 20.41 14.64 5.86
C MET A 994 21.59 15.55 5.52
N VAL A 995 21.34 16.71 4.90
CA VAL A 995 22.37 17.72 4.61
C VAL A 995 22.96 18.28 5.91
N GLU A 996 22.15 18.49 6.96
CA GLU A 996 22.63 18.84 8.29
C GLU A 996 23.65 17.83 8.84
N ASN A 997 23.38 16.53 8.71
CA ASN A 997 24.30 15.47 9.16
C ASN A 997 25.62 15.41 8.35
N VAL A 998 25.60 15.88 7.11
CA VAL A 998 26.74 15.83 6.17
C VAL A 998 27.65 17.06 6.26
N GLY A 999 27.19 18.16 6.89
CA GLY A 999 27.98 19.38 7.06
C GLY A 999 27.15 20.66 7.16
N GLY A 1000 25.84 20.59 6.91
CA GLY A 1000 24.90 21.71 7.01
C GLY A 1000 25.05 22.76 5.90
N CYS A 1001 24.67 24.01 6.20
CA CYS A 1001 24.65 25.11 5.21
C CYS A 1001 26.02 25.46 4.61
N SER A 1002 27.13 25.04 5.23
CA SER A 1002 28.49 25.24 4.70
C SER A 1002 28.70 24.54 3.36
N VAL A 1003 28.08 23.37 3.15
CA VAL A 1003 28.11 22.61 1.89
C VAL A 1003 27.43 23.41 0.77
N LEU A 1004 26.29 24.05 1.06
CA LEU A 1004 25.56 24.90 0.11
C LEU A 1004 26.33 26.18 -0.24
N LEU A 1005 27.04 26.76 0.74
CA LEU A 1005 27.88 27.95 0.54
C LEU A 1005 29.09 27.67 -0.37
N VAL A 1006 29.71 26.50 -0.24
CA VAL A 1006 30.81 26.06 -1.13
C VAL A 1006 30.33 25.89 -2.57
N LEU A 1007 29.10 25.41 -2.78
CA LEU A 1007 28.49 25.30 -4.12
C LEU A 1007 28.24 26.67 -4.76
N GLN A 1008 27.82 27.67 -3.97
CA GLN A 1008 27.56 29.03 -4.47
C GLN A 1008 28.86 29.81 -4.79
N ALA A 1009 29.93 29.59 -4.04
CA ALA A 1009 31.24 30.19 -4.30
C ALA A 1009 31.87 29.71 -5.63
N ARG A 1010 31.35 28.65 -6.24
CA ARG A 1010 31.84 28.02 -7.48
C ARG A 1010 31.03 28.38 -8.74
N ARG A 1011 30.16 29.40 -8.68
CA ARG A 1011 29.38 29.91 -9.83
C ARG A 1011 30.26 30.77 -10.75
N PRO A 1012 30.13 30.68 -12.10
CA PRO A 1012 30.83 31.59 -12.99
C PRO A 1012 30.10 32.94 -12.96
N ARG A 1013 30.84 34.03 -12.73
CA ARG A 1013 30.33 35.39 -12.98
C ARG A 1013 30.23 35.57 -14.49
N GLN A 1014 29.05 35.36 -15.08
CA GLN A 1014 28.76 35.88 -16.41
C GLN A 1014 28.74 37.41 -16.32
N GLY A 1015 29.49 38.06 -17.22
CA GLY A 1015 29.85 39.48 -17.11
C GLY A 1015 28.67 40.45 -16.96
N ASN A 1016 28.95 41.56 -16.26
CA ASN A 1016 28.26 42.86 -16.22
C ASN A 1016 26.79 42.92 -16.68
N SER A 1017 25.94 42.06 -16.14
CA SER A 1017 24.49 42.26 -16.12
C SER A 1017 24.04 42.32 -14.67
N GLU A 1018 23.08 43.20 -14.39
CA GLU A 1018 22.53 43.47 -13.06
C GLU A 1018 22.23 42.18 -12.27
N PRO A 1019 22.27 42.21 -10.92
CA PRO A 1019 21.95 41.04 -10.12
C PRO A 1019 20.53 40.58 -10.45
N ASP A 1020 20.41 39.49 -11.21
CA ASP A 1020 19.15 38.77 -11.41
C ASP A 1020 18.46 38.61 -10.05
N GLY A 1021 17.14 38.82 -9.96
CA GLY A 1021 16.34 38.69 -8.74
C GLY A 1021 16.39 37.31 -8.04
N LEU A 1022 17.22 36.40 -8.54
CA LEU A 1022 17.63 35.13 -7.94
C LEU A 1022 18.71 35.30 -6.87
N ASP A 1023 19.64 36.26 -7.01
CA ASP A 1023 20.63 36.57 -5.96
C ASP A 1023 19.91 37.03 -4.69
N SER A 1024 18.84 37.81 -4.82
CA SER A 1024 17.99 38.23 -3.70
C SER A 1024 17.28 37.05 -3.02
N LYS A 1025 16.83 36.04 -3.76
CA LYS A 1025 16.10 34.88 -3.22
C LYS A 1025 17.02 33.85 -2.56
N VAL A 1026 18.20 33.61 -3.14
CA VAL A 1026 19.21 32.70 -2.58
C VAL A 1026 19.91 33.34 -1.38
N VAL A 1027 20.21 34.64 -1.43
CA VAL A 1027 20.68 35.41 -0.26
C VAL A 1027 19.58 35.54 0.78
N ALA A 1028 18.30 35.65 0.41
CA ALA A 1028 17.19 35.60 1.36
C ALA A 1028 17.01 34.21 1.97
N LEU A 1029 17.29 33.12 1.25
CA LEU A 1029 17.22 31.76 1.79
C LEU A 1029 18.42 31.43 2.68
N LEU A 1030 19.64 31.80 2.29
CA LEU A 1030 20.84 31.73 3.14
C LEU A 1030 20.69 32.64 4.35
N GLY A 1031 20.16 33.86 4.15
CA GLY A 1031 19.72 34.75 5.19
C GLY A 1031 18.70 34.06 6.08
N TYR A 1032 17.65 33.46 5.55
CA TYR A 1032 16.60 32.76 6.32
C TYR A 1032 17.12 31.55 7.10
N MET A 1033 18.00 30.73 6.53
CA MET A 1033 18.61 29.57 7.21
C MET A 1033 19.65 29.99 8.25
N THR A 1034 20.44 31.04 7.98
CA THR A 1034 21.43 31.59 8.92
C THR A 1034 20.75 32.36 10.04
N VAL A 1035 19.72 33.15 9.71
CA VAL A 1035 18.83 33.87 10.62
C VAL A 1035 17.96 32.90 11.41
N GLN A 1036 17.52 31.75 10.87
CA GLN A 1036 16.87 30.70 11.68
C GLN A 1036 17.84 30.13 12.70
N LYS A 1037 19.09 29.83 12.33
CA LYS A 1037 20.12 29.38 13.28
C LYS A 1037 20.43 30.43 14.35
N PHE A 1038 20.29 31.71 14.00
CA PHE A 1038 20.51 32.84 14.90
C PHE A 1038 19.27 33.16 15.78
N LEU A 1039 18.06 33.06 15.23
CA LEU A 1039 16.77 33.25 15.90
C LEU A 1039 16.44 32.08 16.84
N LEU A 1040 16.70 30.83 16.46
CA LEU A 1040 16.59 29.65 17.33
C LEU A 1040 17.55 29.71 18.53
N ARG A 1041 18.68 30.42 18.41
CA ARG A 1041 19.65 30.60 19.50
C ARG A 1041 19.42 31.85 20.37
N ARG A 1042 18.68 32.88 19.91
CA ARG A 1042 18.55 34.16 20.63
C ARG A 1042 17.13 34.68 20.90
N LEU A 1043 16.05 34.13 20.32
CA LEU A 1043 14.69 34.65 20.54
C LEU A 1043 14.19 34.54 21.99
N VAL A 1044 14.76 33.67 22.84
CA VAL A 1044 14.35 33.57 24.25
C VAL A 1044 15.12 34.52 25.17
N VAL A 1045 16.31 35.00 24.76
CA VAL A 1045 17.10 35.91 25.61
C VAL A 1045 16.52 37.33 25.60
N VAL A 1046 15.78 37.71 24.55
CA VAL A 1046 15.22 39.07 24.42
C VAL A 1046 13.93 39.26 25.25
N GLU A 1047 13.13 38.21 25.48
CA GLU A 1047 11.93 38.32 26.33
C GLU A 1047 12.24 38.34 27.84
N GLN A 1048 13.40 37.84 28.28
CA GLN A 1048 13.81 37.90 29.70
C GLN A 1048 14.55 39.19 30.10
N LEU A 1049 14.87 40.09 29.17
CA LEU A 1049 15.60 41.33 29.45
C LEU A 1049 14.76 42.62 29.34
N CYS A 1050 13.47 42.52 28.97
CA CYS A 1050 12.56 43.68 28.92
C CYS A 1050 11.45 43.57 29.97
N GLY A 1051 11.78 43.92 31.22
CA GLY A 1051 10.77 44.16 32.26
C GLY A 1051 10.17 45.56 32.14
N VAL A 1052 8.86 45.65 31.89
CA VAL A 1052 8.11 46.92 31.91
C VAL A 1052 7.72 47.24 33.35
N ASN A 1053 8.28 48.31 33.91
CA ASN A 1053 7.74 48.95 35.12
C ASN A 1053 6.64 49.97 34.73
N PRO A 1054 5.74 50.38 35.64
CA PRO A 1054 4.50 51.11 35.34
C PRO A 1054 4.72 52.61 35.05
N GLY A 1055 5.68 52.91 34.17
CA GLY A 1055 6.05 54.26 33.74
C GLY A 1055 6.52 54.38 32.28
N GLY A 1056 6.51 53.30 31.48
CA GLY A 1056 6.56 53.40 30.02
C GLY A 1056 7.88 53.85 29.36
N ALA A 1057 9.04 53.59 29.95
CA ALA A 1057 10.33 53.81 29.27
C ALA A 1057 11.15 52.50 29.18
N LEU A 1058 11.50 52.10 27.95
CA LEU A 1058 12.43 51.01 27.63
C LEU A 1058 13.88 51.52 27.75
N TYR A 1059 14.68 50.89 28.59
CA TYR A 1059 16.14 51.08 28.61
C TYR A 1059 16.85 49.82 28.09
N ILE A 1060 17.82 50.01 27.19
CA ILE A 1060 18.76 48.97 26.74
C ILE A 1060 19.97 49.01 27.69
N CYS A 1061 20.26 47.91 28.39
CA CYS A 1061 21.45 47.77 29.23
C CYS A 1061 22.69 47.50 28.34
N PRO A 1062 23.82 48.21 28.51
CA PRO A 1062 25.01 47.97 27.69
C PRO A 1062 25.91 46.91 28.34
N ILE A 1063 26.03 45.74 27.70
CA ILE A 1063 27.20 44.83 27.79
C ILE A 1063 27.51 44.32 26.39
#